data_AF-A0A9D8H921-F1
#
_entry.id   AF-A0A9D8H921-F1
#
_cell.length_a   1.000
_cell.length_b   1.000
_cell.length_c   1.000
_cell.angle_alpha   90.00
_cell.angle_beta   90.00
_cell.angle_gamma   90.00
#
_symmetry.space_group_name_H-M   'P 1'
#
loop_
_entity.id
_entity.type
_entity.pdbx_description
1 polymer ?
#
loop_
_entity_poly.entity_id
_entity_poly.type
_entity_poly.pdbx_seq_one_letter_code
_entity_poly.pdbx_strand_id
1 'polypeptide(L)'
;MRHRFRPAALVAALCATLLGFAGPAGAVMADSIPITGRGWGHGRGMGQWGSYGYALAGWNSAQILDHYYGGTRASVVGVTGYAPRGNIRVKISNLDGTTTPNSGSPLLSADGQDLQSSATGGQSFGSIRVRYDGSQFRVTTYTGACGTGSVLSNDVAVGTGAVNVWNTANAAGSNAEPVRAAGVRAKLVNVCNWAGYTGLNVNQNYPHYFRGTFSIVYLPGIGTRTVNDLPMELYLRGVVPRESPAFWGSNGGQAALEAQAVAARSYAYSGMVAGWPGAGGTFDTCDTESCQVYRGAAEGAPGGTWVPAEFDTTDTAIASTANAVRVLNSTWNGQFGSIARTEFSSSTGGWTAGGTFPAVVDQGDATPGNTNQTWSTTVNRSTIEAIYSGGRGQLLDLCVVGRNGLGADGGRVTTVRMTFVGGTVNEAGDDFRWQLGLKSDWFSTPCGVGRYIDRVAQIFTGQTAGPSTANAWTSAVQSGNRAGFTYSLAVSDAWAGYEIDQLYQRVFGRPADAQGRAYWVGVLANGARLEDVALWFYSGDEYWAKHGSTATGFVNALYQDLLHRQADASGRNYWVGMLQSGSLGRVGVTAGFYASIESRRDRVGSLFQRVLGRAPDAGGHAYWAGELPRLGDMWLAAYLAASDEAFSRYSAP
;
A
#
# COMPACT_ATOMS: atom_id res chain seq x y z
N MET A 1 -43.41 -22.75 49.81
CA MET A 1 -43.55 -24.19 49.51
C MET A 1 -42.65 -24.53 48.33
N ARG A 2 -41.79 -25.54 48.47
CA ARG A 2 -40.88 -26.02 47.42
C ARG A 2 -41.68 -26.70 46.32
N HIS A 3 -41.73 -26.13 45.12
CA HIS A 3 -42.12 -26.87 43.92
C HIS A 3 -40.91 -27.02 43.00
N ARG A 4 -40.37 -28.25 42.99
CA ARG A 4 -39.37 -28.74 42.05
C ARG A 4 -40.03 -28.81 40.66
N PHE A 5 -39.56 -27.99 39.72
CA PHE A 5 -39.78 -28.26 38.30
C PHE A 5 -38.70 -29.23 37.81
N ARG A 6 -39.15 -30.38 37.29
CA ARG A 6 -38.33 -31.36 36.58
C ARG A 6 -37.89 -30.75 35.24
N PRO A 7 -36.64 -30.93 34.79
CA PRO A 7 -36.25 -30.51 33.45
C PRO A 7 -36.86 -31.48 32.44
N ALA A 8 -37.75 -30.98 31.58
CA ALA A 8 -38.18 -31.67 30.38
C ALA A 8 -37.03 -31.59 29.36
N ALA A 9 -36.14 -32.57 29.41
CA ALA A 9 -35.18 -32.85 28.35
C ALA A 9 -35.92 -33.36 27.12
N LEU A 10 -36.35 -32.49 26.19
CA LEU A 10 -36.86 -32.90 24.87
C LEU A 10 -37.10 -31.76 23.85
N VAL A 11 -36.16 -30.84 23.61
CA VAL A 11 -36.09 -30.07 22.32
C VAL A 11 -34.65 -29.69 21.93
N ALA A 12 -33.68 -30.61 22.10
CA ALA A 12 -32.29 -30.41 21.64
C ALA A 12 -31.90 -31.35 20.47
N ALA A 13 -32.87 -31.98 19.82
CA ALA A 13 -32.64 -33.05 18.85
C ALA A 13 -33.33 -32.83 17.49
N LEU A 14 -33.42 -31.58 17.02
CA LEU A 14 -33.93 -31.29 15.67
C LEU A 14 -33.26 -30.07 15.02
N CYS A 15 -31.92 -30.06 14.94
CA CYS A 15 -31.15 -29.36 13.90
C CYS A 15 -29.65 -29.69 13.90
N ALA A 16 -29.27 -30.91 14.31
CA ALA A 16 -27.90 -31.43 14.18
C ALA A 16 -27.85 -32.69 13.30
N THR A 17 -28.73 -32.78 12.30
CA THR A 17 -28.43 -33.60 11.13
C THR A 17 -27.42 -32.84 10.29
N LEU A 18 -26.14 -33.05 10.64
CA LEU A 18 -25.03 -32.99 9.69
C LEU A 18 -25.33 -34.01 8.57
N LEU A 19 -26.19 -33.63 7.64
CA LEU A 19 -26.16 -34.20 6.30
C LEU A 19 -24.80 -33.79 5.75
N GLY A 20 -23.89 -34.76 5.68
CA GLY A 20 -22.72 -34.70 4.82
C GLY A 20 -23.18 -34.59 3.37
N PHE A 21 -23.68 -33.42 2.99
CA PHE A 21 -23.48 -32.97 1.63
C PHE A 21 -21.99 -32.70 1.55
N ALA A 22 -21.29 -33.50 0.75
CA ALA A 22 -20.11 -33.00 0.08
C ALA A 22 -20.61 -31.77 -0.69
N GLY A 23 -20.50 -30.60 -0.05
CA GLY A 23 -20.73 -29.33 -0.71
C GLY A 23 -19.82 -29.28 -1.93
N PRO A 24 -20.23 -28.58 -3.00
CA PRO A 24 -19.32 -28.35 -4.11
C PRO A 24 -18.01 -27.81 -3.53
N ALA A 25 -16.87 -28.28 -4.06
CA ALA A 25 -15.56 -27.78 -3.67
C ALA A 25 -15.62 -26.25 -3.58
N GLY A 26 -15.25 -25.69 -2.42
CA GLY A 26 -15.40 -24.27 -2.14
C GLY A 26 -14.87 -23.45 -3.29
N ALA A 27 -15.65 -22.47 -3.75
CA ALA A 27 -15.32 -21.69 -4.94
C ALA A 27 -14.00 -20.93 -4.71
N VAL A 28 -12.90 -21.48 -5.24
CA VAL A 28 -11.60 -20.81 -5.32
C VAL A 28 -11.72 -19.52 -6.12
N MET A 29 -10.82 -18.56 -5.88
CA MET A 29 -10.78 -17.36 -6.70
C MET A 29 -10.57 -17.71 -8.18
N ALA A 30 -11.11 -16.87 -9.06
CA ALA A 30 -10.82 -16.93 -10.49
C ALA A 30 -9.31 -16.86 -10.74
N ASP A 31 -8.83 -17.53 -11.78
CA ASP A 31 -7.39 -17.58 -12.07
C ASP A 31 -6.84 -16.20 -12.47
N SER A 32 -7.65 -15.41 -13.17
CA SER A 32 -7.36 -14.02 -13.56
C SER A 32 -8.01 -13.06 -12.55
N ILE A 33 -7.19 -12.41 -11.72
CA ILE A 33 -7.66 -11.49 -10.68
C ILE A 33 -7.45 -10.05 -11.15
N PRO A 34 -8.53 -9.28 -11.43
CA PRO A 34 -8.40 -7.90 -11.84
C PRO A 34 -7.97 -7.02 -10.66
N ILE A 35 -6.99 -6.15 -10.89
CA ILE A 35 -6.51 -5.15 -9.95
C ILE A 35 -6.61 -3.79 -10.62
N THR A 36 -7.22 -2.83 -9.94
CA THR A 36 -7.22 -1.42 -10.35
C THR A 36 -6.37 -0.61 -9.39
N GLY A 37 -5.77 0.48 -9.86
CA GLY A 37 -4.93 1.31 -9.01
C GLY A 37 -4.66 2.70 -9.56
N ARG A 38 -3.85 3.45 -8.82
CA ARG A 38 -3.54 4.86 -9.06
C ARG A 38 -2.05 5.14 -8.91
N GLY A 39 -1.53 6.09 -9.68
CA GLY A 39 -0.13 6.48 -9.63
C GLY A 39 0.86 5.40 -10.09
N TRP A 40 2.14 5.76 -10.09
CA TRP A 40 3.26 4.85 -10.37
C TRP A 40 4.46 5.27 -9.54
N GLY A 41 4.93 4.34 -8.70
CA GLY A 41 6.01 4.54 -7.76
C GLY A 41 5.51 4.57 -6.32
N HIS A 42 6.44 4.80 -5.40
CA HIS A 42 6.18 4.85 -3.96
C HIS A 42 5.41 6.11 -3.53
N GLY A 43 5.22 7.10 -4.41
CA GLY A 43 4.42 8.31 -4.15
C GLY A 43 4.97 9.26 -3.10
N ARG A 44 6.22 9.11 -2.68
CA ARG A 44 6.85 9.98 -1.66
C ARG A 44 7.52 11.15 -2.36
N GLY A 45 7.36 12.35 -1.81
CA GLY A 45 7.90 13.57 -2.41
C GLY A 45 7.23 13.91 -3.73
N MET A 46 8.01 14.39 -4.70
CA MET A 46 7.50 14.99 -5.93
C MET A 46 6.95 13.95 -6.92
N GLY A 47 5.77 14.21 -7.47
CA GLY A 47 5.26 13.53 -8.66
C GLY A 47 5.82 14.18 -9.93
N GLN A 48 6.40 13.41 -10.85
CA GLN A 48 6.95 13.95 -12.11
C GLN A 48 5.84 14.51 -13.00
N TRP A 49 4.75 13.76 -13.18
CA TRP A 49 3.58 14.28 -13.90
C TRP A 49 2.89 15.43 -13.16
N GLY A 50 2.91 15.38 -11.82
CA GLY A 50 2.35 16.44 -11.00
C GLY A 50 3.11 17.76 -11.09
N SER A 51 4.44 17.72 -11.04
CA SER A 51 5.27 18.91 -11.24
C SER A 51 5.10 19.50 -12.64
N TYR A 52 4.97 18.66 -13.67
CA TYR A 52 4.62 19.11 -15.02
C TYR A 52 3.26 19.81 -15.07
N GLY A 53 2.23 19.23 -14.45
CA GLY A 53 0.91 19.84 -14.35
C GLY A 53 0.92 21.20 -13.66
N TYR A 54 1.64 21.32 -12.55
CA TYR A 54 1.81 22.61 -11.87
C TYR A 54 2.58 23.62 -12.72
N ALA A 55 3.62 23.19 -13.43
CA ALA A 55 4.34 24.07 -14.36
C ALA A 55 3.44 24.58 -15.50
N LEU A 56 2.59 23.72 -16.08
CA LEU A 56 1.57 24.12 -17.06
C LEU A 56 0.53 25.09 -16.47
N ALA A 57 0.25 24.97 -15.17
CA ALA A 57 -0.60 25.91 -14.43
C ALA A 57 0.13 27.21 -14.01
N GLY A 58 1.36 27.43 -14.48
CA GLY A 58 2.13 28.65 -14.25
C GLY A 58 2.95 28.67 -12.96
N TRP A 59 3.09 27.54 -12.26
CA TRP A 59 3.93 27.46 -11.07
C TRP A 59 5.41 27.48 -11.45
N ASN A 60 6.20 28.21 -10.68
CA ASN A 60 7.65 28.14 -10.79
C ASN A 60 8.23 26.95 -10.00
N SER A 61 9.50 26.64 -10.23
CA SER A 61 10.18 25.49 -9.61
C SER A 61 10.24 25.57 -8.08
N ALA A 62 10.36 26.77 -7.50
CA ALA A 62 10.34 26.95 -6.05
C ALA A 62 8.98 26.59 -5.44
N GLN A 63 7.87 27.03 -6.05
CA GLN A 63 6.51 26.68 -5.61
C GLN A 63 6.26 25.17 -5.68
N ILE A 64 6.70 24.53 -6.77
CA ILE A 64 6.60 23.07 -6.94
C ILE A 64 7.39 22.36 -5.82
N LEU A 65 8.64 22.75 -5.59
CA LEU A 65 9.49 22.15 -4.56
C LEU A 65 8.93 22.35 -3.15
N ASP A 66 8.41 23.54 -2.84
CA ASP A 66 7.81 23.85 -1.53
C ASP A 66 6.53 23.07 -1.28
N HIS A 67 5.75 22.79 -2.32
CA HIS A 67 4.54 21.96 -2.23
C HIS A 67 4.85 20.51 -1.88
N TYR A 68 5.79 19.88 -2.58
CA TYR A 68 6.09 18.46 -2.37
C TYR A 68 7.03 18.18 -1.21
N TYR A 69 7.94 19.11 -0.90
CA TYR A 69 8.99 18.91 0.10
C TYR A 69 8.75 19.78 1.34
N GLY A 70 7.52 19.76 1.86
CA GLY A 70 7.19 20.39 3.14
C GLY A 70 8.11 19.93 4.28
N GLY A 71 8.41 20.82 5.23
CA GLY A 71 9.41 20.55 6.28
C GLY A 71 10.86 20.71 5.82
N THR A 72 11.09 21.15 4.57
CA THR A 72 12.40 21.59 4.07
C THR A 72 12.42 23.07 3.74
N ARG A 73 13.60 23.62 3.46
CA ARG A 73 13.79 24.95 2.87
C ARG A 73 14.75 24.87 1.69
N ALA A 74 14.65 25.84 0.79
CA ALA A 74 15.64 26.04 -0.26
C ALA A 74 17.00 26.43 0.34
N SER A 75 18.08 25.91 -0.25
CA SER A 75 19.45 26.27 0.07
C SER A 75 20.33 26.05 -1.16
N VAL A 76 21.59 26.46 -1.07
CA VAL A 76 22.64 26.07 -2.01
C VAL A 76 23.68 25.20 -1.33
N VAL A 77 24.32 24.34 -2.11
CA VAL A 77 25.48 23.53 -1.69
C VAL A 77 26.60 24.46 -1.20
N GLY A 78 27.21 24.12 -0.06
CA GLY A 78 28.31 24.90 0.55
C GLY A 78 27.89 25.90 1.63
N VAL A 79 26.63 26.35 1.66
CA VAL A 79 26.12 27.24 2.74
C VAL A 79 25.73 26.46 4.01
N THR A 80 25.48 25.17 3.88
CA THR A 80 24.89 24.31 4.93
C THR A 80 25.91 23.70 5.89
N GLY A 81 27.20 24.07 5.78
CA GLY A 81 28.30 23.37 6.47
C GLY A 81 28.60 21.98 5.91
N TYR A 82 27.81 21.49 4.95
CA TYR A 82 28.10 20.30 4.15
C TYR A 82 28.88 20.70 2.90
N ALA A 83 30.20 20.48 2.93
CA ALA A 83 30.99 20.46 1.72
C ALA A 83 30.76 19.11 1.01
N PRO A 84 30.33 19.08 -0.27
CA PRO A 84 30.44 17.88 -1.08
C PRO A 84 31.85 17.31 -0.96
N ARG A 85 31.98 15.99 -0.80
CA ARG A 85 33.28 15.30 -0.77
C ARG A 85 34.02 15.30 -2.13
N GLY A 86 33.61 16.16 -3.06
CA GLY A 86 34.04 16.19 -4.44
C GLY A 86 32.95 15.67 -5.38
N ASN A 87 33.36 14.85 -6.34
CA ASN A 87 32.50 14.26 -7.36
C ASN A 87 31.51 13.25 -6.77
N ILE A 88 30.40 13.03 -7.48
CA ILE A 88 29.49 11.93 -7.17
C ILE A 88 30.04 10.63 -7.73
N ARG A 89 29.93 9.55 -6.96
CA ARG A 89 30.37 8.20 -7.35
C ARG A 89 29.17 7.29 -7.56
N VAL A 90 28.94 6.90 -8.79
CA VAL A 90 27.77 6.11 -9.22
C VAL A 90 28.19 4.67 -9.49
N LYS A 91 27.60 3.70 -8.79
CA LYS A 91 27.79 2.29 -9.10
C LYS A 91 27.12 1.95 -10.44
N ILE A 92 27.86 1.33 -11.35
CA ILE A 92 27.35 0.82 -12.62
C ILE A 92 26.98 -0.65 -12.45
N SER A 93 25.70 -0.92 -12.23
CA SER A 93 25.20 -2.19 -11.69
C SER A 93 25.34 -3.36 -12.66
N ASN A 94 25.28 -3.11 -13.98
CA ASN A 94 25.53 -4.13 -15.02
C ASN A 94 26.91 -4.78 -14.85
N LEU A 95 27.90 -4.01 -14.41
CA LEU A 95 29.28 -4.48 -14.33
C LEU A 95 29.61 -5.18 -13.00
N ASP A 96 28.64 -5.38 -12.12
CA ASP A 96 28.84 -6.09 -10.85
C ASP A 96 29.33 -7.53 -11.12
N GLY A 97 30.51 -7.88 -10.59
CA GLY A 97 31.11 -9.21 -10.77
C GLY A 97 31.65 -9.52 -12.17
N THR A 98 31.54 -8.61 -13.15
CA THR A 98 32.05 -8.81 -14.52
C THR A 98 33.58 -8.85 -14.64
N THR A 99 34.30 -8.64 -13.54
CA THR A 99 35.75 -8.75 -13.43
C THR A 99 36.19 -10.07 -12.77
N THR A 100 35.36 -11.12 -12.79
CA THR A 100 35.72 -12.45 -12.25
C THR A 100 36.97 -13.00 -12.94
N PRO A 101 37.69 -13.95 -12.31
CA PRO A 101 38.90 -14.56 -12.88
C PRO A 101 38.75 -15.06 -14.33
N ASN A 102 37.52 -15.36 -14.77
CA ASN A 102 37.20 -15.98 -16.06
C ASN A 102 36.52 -15.04 -17.08
N SER A 103 36.29 -13.75 -16.76
CA SER A 103 35.74 -12.80 -17.74
C SER A 103 36.81 -12.49 -18.79
N GLY A 104 36.61 -12.98 -20.02
CA GLY A 104 37.56 -12.81 -21.12
C GLY A 104 37.53 -11.44 -21.81
N SER A 105 36.46 -10.66 -21.60
CA SER A 105 36.14 -9.46 -22.39
C SER A 105 36.53 -8.15 -21.70
N PRO A 106 36.93 -7.12 -22.46
CA PRO A 106 37.11 -5.77 -21.91
C PRO A 106 35.84 -5.20 -21.29
N LEU A 107 36.04 -4.32 -20.32
CA LEU A 107 34.98 -3.67 -19.56
C LEU A 107 34.71 -2.26 -20.07
N LEU A 108 35.78 -1.51 -20.34
CA LEU A 108 35.75 -0.10 -20.72
C LEU A 108 36.53 0.13 -22.01
N SER A 109 36.07 1.10 -22.80
CA SER A 109 36.69 1.48 -24.07
C SER A 109 36.51 2.97 -24.37
N ALA A 110 37.30 3.49 -25.29
CA ALA A 110 37.05 4.73 -26.02
C ALA A 110 36.92 4.43 -27.52
N ASP A 111 36.49 5.42 -28.31
CA ASP A 111 36.41 5.30 -29.78
C ASP A 111 37.81 5.38 -30.45
N GLY A 112 38.83 5.83 -29.71
CA GLY A 112 40.25 5.86 -30.08
C GLY A 112 41.14 5.27 -28.99
N GLN A 113 42.46 5.36 -29.16
CA GLN A 113 43.44 4.96 -28.14
C GLN A 113 43.66 6.08 -27.11
N ASP A 114 42.57 6.56 -26.53
CA ASP A 114 42.56 7.72 -25.63
C ASP A 114 42.29 7.31 -24.18
N LEU A 115 42.21 6.01 -23.84
CA LEU A 115 42.12 5.61 -22.45
C LEU A 115 43.49 5.52 -21.80
N GLN A 116 43.59 5.98 -20.56
CA GLN A 116 44.70 5.71 -19.65
C GLN A 116 44.18 5.11 -18.34
N SER A 117 45.06 4.43 -17.62
CA SER A 117 44.75 3.89 -16.31
C SER A 117 45.86 4.14 -15.30
N SER A 118 45.49 4.22 -14.01
CA SER A 118 46.44 4.27 -12.89
C SER A 118 47.35 3.03 -12.84
N ALA A 119 46.97 1.96 -13.54
CA ALA A 119 47.68 0.68 -13.59
C ALA A 119 48.68 0.55 -14.75
N THR A 120 48.65 1.44 -15.75
CA THR A 120 49.38 1.26 -17.02
C THR A 120 50.56 2.22 -17.20
N GLY A 121 50.97 2.92 -16.14
CA GLY A 121 52.16 3.80 -16.19
C GLY A 121 52.09 4.91 -17.24
N GLY A 122 50.88 5.37 -17.61
CA GLY A 122 50.66 6.41 -18.62
C GLY A 122 50.58 5.91 -20.07
N GLN A 123 50.63 4.59 -20.31
CA GLN A 123 50.35 4.03 -21.64
C GLN A 123 48.88 4.24 -22.02
N SER A 124 48.65 4.82 -23.20
CA SER A 124 47.31 4.96 -23.78
C SER A 124 46.87 3.69 -24.53
N PHE A 125 45.58 3.39 -24.48
CA PHE A 125 44.98 2.18 -25.09
C PHE A 125 43.53 2.44 -25.52
N GLY A 126 42.98 1.55 -26.35
CA GLY A 126 41.61 1.62 -26.84
C GLY A 126 40.58 1.00 -25.89
N SER A 127 40.92 -0.13 -25.26
CA SER A 127 40.07 -0.77 -24.26
C SER A 127 40.86 -1.54 -23.20
N ILE A 128 40.21 -1.78 -22.05
CA ILE A 128 40.81 -2.40 -20.87
C ILE A 128 39.92 -3.50 -20.30
N ARG A 129 40.54 -4.64 -20.00
CA ARG A 129 40.01 -5.71 -19.17
C ARG A 129 40.67 -5.65 -17.80
N VAL A 130 39.87 -5.67 -16.75
CA VAL A 130 40.34 -5.75 -15.36
C VAL A 130 39.71 -6.98 -14.72
N ARG A 131 40.52 -7.84 -14.09
CA ARG A 131 40.03 -8.98 -13.31
C ARG A 131 40.70 -9.03 -11.94
N TYR A 132 40.01 -9.57 -10.94
CA TYR A 132 40.59 -9.83 -9.62
C TYR A 132 40.92 -11.33 -9.51
N ASP A 133 42.18 -11.68 -9.24
CA ASP A 133 42.63 -13.08 -9.25
C ASP A 133 42.50 -13.82 -7.91
N GLY A 134 41.92 -13.15 -6.90
CA GLY A 134 41.85 -13.63 -5.52
C GLY A 134 42.86 -12.97 -4.59
N SER A 135 43.92 -12.39 -5.15
CA SER A 135 44.98 -11.68 -4.40
C SER A 135 45.16 -10.22 -4.81
N GLN A 136 45.01 -9.91 -6.10
CA GLN A 136 45.24 -8.58 -6.66
C GLN A 136 44.54 -8.43 -8.01
N PHE A 137 44.52 -7.19 -8.51
CA PHE A 137 44.05 -6.89 -9.86
C PHE A 137 45.07 -7.30 -10.93
N ARG A 138 44.52 -7.78 -12.04
CA ARG A 138 45.21 -8.12 -13.29
C ARG A 138 44.59 -7.32 -14.43
N VAL A 139 45.43 -6.69 -15.25
CA VAL A 139 45.00 -5.77 -16.31
C VAL A 139 45.50 -6.26 -17.67
N THR A 140 44.58 -6.32 -18.64
CA THR A 140 44.91 -6.51 -20.06
C THR A 140 44.41 -5.30 -20.85
N THR A 141 45.24 -4.73 -21.71
CA THR A 141 44.88 -3.59 -22.57
C THR A 141 44.96 -3.94 -24.04
N TYR A 142 44.15 -3.27 -24.85
CA TYR A 142 44.01 -3.53 -26.28
C TYR A 142 44.11 -2.23 -27.08
N THR A 143 44.61 -2.33 -28.30
CA THR A 143 44.69 -1.21 -29.26
C THR A 143 43.33 -0.75 -29.78
N GLY A 144 42.35 -1.66 -29.88
CA GLY A 144 41.02 -1.37 -30.41
C GLY A 144 39.94 -1.31 -29.34
N ALA A 145 38.74 -0.97 -29.77
CA ALA A 145 37.57 -0.86 -28.90
C ALA A 145 37.05 -2.24 -28.47
N CYS A 146 36.63 -2.35 -27.21
CA CYS A 146 35.97 -3.54 -26.64
C CYS A 146 36.59 -4.90 -27.00
N GLY A 147 37.93 -4.99 -26.99
CA GLY A 147 38.66 -6.23 -27.23
C GLY A 147 38.98 -6.50 -28.69
N THR A 148 38.65 -5.57 -29.58
CA THR A 148 39.17 -5.55 -30.94
C THR A 148 40.62 -5.06 -30.97
N GLY A 149 41.33 -5.35 -32.07
CA GLY A 149 42.74 -5.00 -32.23
C GLY A 149 43.72 -5.92 -31.48
N SER A 150 45.00 -5.58 -31.52
CA SER A 150 46.09 -6.30 -30.86
C SER A 150 46.16 -5.98 -29.36
N VAL A 151 46.57 -6.96 -28.56
CA VAL A 151 46.87 -6.82 -27.12
C VAL A 151 48.12 -5.95 -26.95
N LEU A 152 48.03 -4.90 -26.14
CA LEU A 152 49.13 -3.99 -25.80
C LEU A 152 49.86 -4.41 -24.53
N SER A 153 49.11 -4.83 -23.51
CA SER A 153 49.64 -5.41 -22.28
C SER A 153 48.75 -6.57 -21.86
N ASN A 154 49.35 -7.67 -21.41
CA ASN A 154 48.61 -8.89 -21.10
C ASN A 154 48.73 -9.27 -19.63
N ASP A 155 47.61 -9.24 -18.93
CA ASP A 155 47.42 -9.78 -17.58
C ASP A 155 48.40 -9.26 -16.53
N VAL A 156 48.74 -7.96 -16.61
CA VAL A 156 49.72 -7.30 -15.75
C VAL A 156 49.19 -7.17 -14.32
N ALA A 157 50.04 -7.52 -13.35
CA ALA A 157 49.80 -7.38 -11.91
C ALA A 157 49.84 -5.91 -11.45
N VAL A 158 48.79 -5.42 -10.80
CA VAL A 158 48.70 -3.99 -10.42
C VAL A 158 48.27 -3.73 -8.96
N GLY A 159 48.30 -4.77 -8.11
CA GLY A 159 47.99 -4.66 -6.68
C GLY A 159 46.49 -4.65 -6.34
N THR A 160 46.14 -4.30 -5.10
CA THR A 160 44.77 -4.36 -4.56
C THR A 160 44.05 -3.01 -4.54
N GLY A 161 44.76 -1.91 -4.84
CA GLY A 161 44.18 -0.57 -4.93
C GLY A 161 43.21 -0.44 -6.09
N ALA A 162 42.37 0.60 -6.05
CA ALA A 162 41.42 0.90 -7.11
C ALA A 162 42.16 1.10 -8.46
N VAL A 163 41.64 0.46 -9.51
CA VAL A 163 42.10 0.69 -10.89
C VAL A 163 41.26 1.81 -11.48
N ASN A 164 41.86 3.00 -11.59
CA ASN A 164 41.20 4.16 -12.20
C ASN A 164 41.45 4.16 -13.69
N VAL A 165 40.42 4.51 -14.48
CA VAL A 165 40.43 4.55 -15.94
C VAL A 165 39.77 5.85 -16.38
N TRP A 166 40.47 6.65 -17.18
CA TRP A 166 39.98 7.92 -17.70
C TRP A 166 40.32 8.05 -19.18
N ASN A 167 39.54 8.87 -19.89
CA ASN A 167 39.84 9.26 -21.26
C ASN A 167 40.76 10.50 -21.24
N THR A 168 41.92 10.46 -21.90
CA THR A 168 42.90 11.55 -21.97
C THR A 168 42.45 12.69 -22.88
N ALA A 169 41.58 12.42 -23.86
CA ALA A 169 40.92 13.46 -24.63
C ALA A 169 39.96 14.32 -23.77
N ASN A 170 39.72 13.90 -22.52
CA ASN A 170 39.05 14.66 -21.46
C ASN A 170 40.02 15.58 -20.68
N ALA A 171 41.17 15.95 -21.24
CA ALA A 171 42.13 16.83 -20.57
C ALA A 171 41.50 18.19 -20.21
N ALA A 172 41.48 18.49 -18.90
CA ALA A 172 41.18 19.77 -18.28
C ALA A 172 39.72 20.27 -18.34
N GLY A 173 38.80 19.63 -17.59
CA GLY A 173 37.62 20.32 -17.03
C GLY A 173 36.61 20.91 -18.02
N SER A 174 36.76 20.70 -19.33
CA SER A 174 35.94 21.30 -20.40
C SER A 174 34.62 20.54 -20.64
N ASN A 175 34.06 19.94 -19.59
CA ASN A 175 32.95 19.00 -19.71
C ASN A 175 31.56 19.65 -19.83
N ALA A 176 31.50 20.98 -19.85
CA ALA A 176 30.26 21.72 -20.03
C ALA A 176 29.66 21.53 -21.44
N GLU A 177 30.49 21.23 -22.44
CA GLU A 177 30.04 21.10 -23.83
C GLU A 177 28.92 20.05 -23.96
N PRO A 178 27.82 20.40 -24.63
CA PRO A 178 26.72 19.47 -24.82
C PRO A 178 27.14 18.28 -25.68
N VAL A 179 26.63 17.08 -25.39
CA VAL A 179 27.06 15.85 -26.08
C VAL A 179 26.83 15.86 -27.60
N ARG A 180 25.97 16.76 -28.09
CA ARG A 180 25.71 17.02 -29.52
C ARG A 180 26.81 17.83 -30.21
N ALA A 181 27.72 18.48 -29.47
CA ALA A 181 28.83 19.22 -30.05
C ALA A 181 29.85 18.27 -30.71
N ALA A 182 30.39 18.70 -31.84
CA ALA A 182 31.35 17.91 -32.62
C ALA A 182 32.58 17.53 -31.76
N GLY A 183 33.00 16.27 -31.86
CA GLY A 183 34.18 15.75 -31.16
C GLY A 183 33.99 15.41 -29.67
N VAL A 184 32.82 15.68 -29.06
CA VAL A 184 32.57 15.32 -27.64
C VAL A 184 32.53 13.81 -27.45
N ARG A 185 31.98 13.06 -28.42
CA ARG A 185 31.95 11.59 -28.42
C ARG A 185 33.32 10.96 -28.13
N ALA A 186 34.38 11.47 -28.76
CA ALA A 186 35.75 10.96 -28.59
C ALA A 186 36.30 11.15 -27.16
N LYS A 187 35.68 12.01 -26.35
CA LYS A 187 36.09 12.31 -24.97
C LYS A 187 35.40 11.44 -23.92
N LEU A 188 34.46 10.58 -24.33
CA LEU A 188 33.67 9.74 -23.42
C LEU A 188 34.30 8.35 -23.23
N VAL A 189 33.91 7.69 -22.14
CA VAL A 189 34.24 6.29 -21.86
C VAL A 189 32.99 5.45 -22.14
N ASN A 190 33.10 4.42 -22.96
CA ASN A 190 32.01 3.48 -23.22
C ASN A 190 32.20 2.16 -22.49
N VAL A 191 31.07 1.53 -22.14
CA VAL A 191 31.02 0.23 -21.47
C VAL A 191 30.83 -0.88 -22.50
N CYS A 192 31.71 -1.87 -22.51
CA CYS A 192 31.86 -2.85 -23.60
C CYS A 192 30.94 -4.06 -23.54
N ASN A 193 30.50 -4.47 -22.35
CA ASN A 193 29.67 -5.65 -22.19
C ASN A 193 28.25 -5.25 -21.82
N TRP A 194 27.32 -5.36 -22.77
CA TRP A 194 25.90 -5.10 -22.52
C TRP A 194 24.99 -6.28 -22.92
N ALA A 195 25.52 -7.33 -23.55
CA ALA A 195 24.74 -8.51 -23.91
C ALA A 195 24.29 -9.26 -22.63
N GLY A 196 22.98 -9.22 -22.33
CA GLY A 196 22.36 -9.99 -21.23
C GLY A 196 21.85 -9.19 -20.03
N TYR A 197 21.85 -7.85 -20.06
CA TYR A 197 21.33 -7.03 -18.96
C TYR A 197 19.81 -6.93 -18.95
N THR A 198 19.05 -7.83 -18.32
CA THR A 198 17.58 -7.78 -18.25
C THR A 198 16.99 -6.71 -17.30
N GLY A 199 17.83 -5.91 -16.62
CA GLY A 199 17.46 -5.10 -15.46
C GLY A 199 16.74 -3.77 -15.71
N LEU A 200 16.53 -3.37 -16.96
CA LEU A 200 15.73 -2.20 -17.33
C LEU A 200 14.87 -2.59 -18.54
N ASN A 201 13.54 -2.48 -18.42
CA ASN A 201 12.57 -2.72 -19.50
C ASN A 201 12.70 -1.69 -20.64
N VAL A 202 13.82 -1.70 -21.36
CA VAL A 202 14.09 -0.99 -22.61
C VAL A 202 14.95 -1.89 -23.50
N ASN A 203 14.93 -1.68 -24.81
CA ASN A 203 15.60 -2.52 -25.80
C ASN A 203 17.15 -2.50 -25.59
N GLN A 204 17.70 -3.57 -25.00
CA GLN A 204 19.04 -3.69 -24.39
C GLN A 204 20.19 -3.98 -25.38
N ASN A 205 20.33 -3.23 -26.47
CA ASN A 205 21.32 -3.58 -27.51
C ASN A 205 22.43 -2.55 -27.77
N TYR A 206 22.59 -1.52 -26.94
CA TYR A 206 23.56 -0.44 -27.21
C TYR A 206 24.51 -0.17 -26.04
N PRO A 207 25.82 -0.01 -26.29
CA PRO A 207 26.74 0.51 -25.30
C PRO A 207 26.38 1.94 -24.89
N HIS A 208 26.65 2.24 -23.62
CA HIS A 208 26.44 3.54 -23.00
C HIS A 208 27.77 4.29 -22.89
N TYR A 209 27.74 5.60 -23.15
CA TYR A 209 28.90 6.49 -23.05
C TYR A 209 28.75 7.40 -21.84
N PHE A 210 29.83 7.50 -21.08
CA PHE A 210 29.85 8.16 -19.78
C PHE A 210 30.93 9.24 -19.75
N ARG A 211 30.65 10.28 -18.95
CA ARG A 211 31.61 11.32 -18.61
C ARG A 211 32.37 10.92 -17.34
N GLY A 212 33.51 11.58 -17.12
CA GLY A 212 34.29 11.41 -15.90
C GLY A 212 35.24 10.21 -15.93
N THR A 213 35.61 9.76 -14.74
CA THR A 213 36.56 8.67 -14.49
C THR A 213 35.81 7.43 -14.05
N PHE A 214 36.36 6.25 -14.30
CA PHE A 214 35.88 4.99 -13.77
C PHE A 214 36.88 4.41 -12.77
N SER A 215 36.39 3.94 -11.64
CA SER A 215 37.17 3.22 -10.63
C SER A 215 36.66 1.79 -10.53
N ILE A 216 37.54 0.81 -10.76
CA ILE A 216 37.28 -0.60 -10.49
C ILE A 216 37.88 -0.94 -9.12
N VAL A 217 37.05 -1.42 -8.20
CA VAL A 217 37.43 -1.72 -6.82
C VAL A 217 37.00 -3.14 -6.42
N TYR A 218 37.68 -3.73 -5.44
CA TYR A 218 37.33 -5.02 -4.87
C TYR A 218 36.90 -4.82 -3.43
N LEU A 219 35.69 -5.30 -3.10
CA LEU A 219 35.13 -5.23 -1.75
C LEU A 219 35.09 -6.66 -1.17
N PRO A 220 35.84 -6.96 -0.09
CA PRO A 220 35.84 -8.28 0.53
C PRO A 220 34.42 -8.74 0.89
N GLY A 221 34.09 -10.00 0.56
CA GLY A 221 32.76 -10.58 0.79
C GLY A 221 31.64 -10.09 -0.14
N ILE A 222 31.90 -9.05 -0.94
CA ILE A 222 30.93 -8.41 -1.84
C ILE A 222 31.31 -8.60 -3.33
N GLY A 223 32.60 -8.69 -3.62
CA GLY A 223 33.16 -8.80 -4.96
C GLY A 223 33.54 -7.44 -5.55
N THR A 224 33.80 -7.41 -6.85
CA THR A 224 34.24 -6.20 -7.54
C THR A 224 33.09 -5.27 -7.90
N ARG A 225 33.36 -3.97 -7.90
CA ARG A 225 32.43 -2.92 -8.30
C ARG A 225 33.09 -1.98 -9.30
N THR A 226 32.30 -1.54 -10.26
CA THR A 226 32.69 -0.50 -11.21
C THR A 226 31.92 0.77 -10.89
N VAL A 227 32.66 1.86 -10.66
CA VAL A 227 32.13 3.11 -10.13
C VAL A 227 32.49 4.25 -11.09
N ASN A 228 31.50 5.00 -11.55
CA ASN A 228 31.70 6.20 -12.34
C ASN A 228 31.77 7.43 -11.43
N ASP A 229 32.89 8.14 -11.49
CA ASP A 229 33.21 9.34 -10.70
C ASP A 229 33.17 10.58 -11.62
N LEU A 230 32.26 11.51 -11.32
CA LEU A 230 32.03 12.71 -12.13
C LEU A 230 31.46 13.91 -11.34
N PRO A 231 31.65 15.15 -11.84
CA PRO A 231 30.97 16.32 -11.31
C PRO A 231 29.44 16.20 -11.29
N MET A 232 28.81 16.71 -10.22
CA MET A 232 27.37 16.61 -9.99
C MET A 232 26.52 17.12 -11.16
N GLU A 233 26.85 18.28 -11.73
CA GLU A 233 26.06 18.84 -12.83
C GLU A 233 26.12 17.98 -14.09
N LEU A 234 27.20 17.24 -14.33
CA LEU A 234 27.29 16.28 -15.44
C LEU A 234 26.51 15.00 -15.16
N TYR A 235 26.51 14.55 -13.91
CA TYR A 235 25.65 13.44 -13.48
C TYR A 235 24.18 13.76 -13.73
N LEU A 236 23.73 14.98 -13.40
CA LEU A 236 22.35 15.40 -13.61
C LEU A 236 21.94 15.40 -15.08
N ARG A 237 22.85 15.64 -16.02
CA ARG A 237 22.56 15.54 -17.47
C ARG A 237 22.21 14.11 -17.89
N GLY A 238 22.68 13.10 -17.17
CA GLY A 238 22.34 11.70 -17.37
C GLY A 238 21.12 11.21 -16.58
N VAL A 239 20.61 12.01 -15.63
CA VAL A 239 19.49 11.66 -14.73
C VAL A 239 18.22 12.43 -15.08
N VAL A 240 18.27 13.76 -15.12
CA VAL A 240 17.08 14.61 -15.30
C VAL A 240 16.26 14.22 -16.54
N PRO A 241 16.83 14.02 -17.74
CA PRO A 241 16.05 13.61 -18.93
C PRO A 241 15.51 12.18 -18.86
N ARG A 242 15.92 11.38 -17.87
CA ARG A 242 15.44 10.00 -17.64
C ARG A 242 14.35 9.94 -16.58
N GLU A 243 14.37 10.90 -15.66
CA GLU A 243 13.32 11.07 -14.64
C GLU A 243 12.20 12.01 -15.10
N SER A 244 12.45 12.96 -15.99
CA SER A 244 11.40 13.81 -16.56
C SER A 244 11.65 13.99 -18.05
N PRO A 245 10.65 13.76 -18.92
CA PRO A 245 10.81 13.88 -20.35
C PRO A 245 11.34 15.26 -20.75
N ALA A 246 12.49 15.29 -21.42
CA ALA A 246 13.14 16.55 -21.80
C ALA A 246 12.26 17.47 -22.66
N PHE A 247 11.37 16.91 -23.48
CA PHE A 247 10.47 17.69 -24.34
C PHE A 247 9.45 18.51 -23.54
N TRP A 248 9.23 18.22 -22.25
CA TRP A 248 8.38 19.04 -21.39
C TRP A 248 8.86 20.49 -21.31
N GLY A 249 10.17 20.75 -21.34
CA GLY A 249 10.71 22.11 -21.31
C GLY A 249 10.20 22.96 -22.46
N SER A 250 10.13 22.40 -23.67
CA SER A 250 9.59 23.07 -24.86
C SER A 250 8.06 23.22 -24.83
N ASN A 251 7.36 22.51 -23.94
CA ASN A 251 5.90 22.49 -23.82
C ASN A 251 5.40 23.21 -22.55
N GLY A 252 6.14 24.21 -22.06
CA GLY A 252 5.76 24.99 -20.86
C GLY A 252 6.11 24.33 -19.53
N GLY A 253 6.71 23.14 -19.55
CA GLY A 253 7.15 22.38 -18.38
C GLY A 253 8.56 22.70 -17.87
N GLN A 254 9.15 23.84 -18.25
CA GLN A 254 10.54 24.16 -17.87
C GLN A 254 10.73 24.21 -16.34
N ALA A 255 9.76 24.78 -15.61
CA ALA A 255 9.77 24.81 -14.15
C ALA A 255 9.73 23.41 -13.52
N ALA A 256 9.10 22.43 -14.17
CA ALA A 256 9.10 21.04 -13.72
C ALA A 256 10.48 20.40 -13.87
N LEU A 257 11.18 20.67 -14.99
CA LEU A 257 12.55 20.20 -15.21
C LEU A 257 13.54 20.84 -14.21
N GLU A 258 13.36 22.12 -13.87
CA GLU A 258 14.12 22.81 -12.83
C GLU A 258 13.89 22.18 -11.45
N ALA A 259 12.63 21.94 -11.08
CA ALA A 259 12.30 21.25 -9.84
C ALA A 259 12.90 19.82 -9.80
N GLN A 260 12.85 19.08 -10.92
CA GLN A 260 13.47 17.78 -11.06
C GLN A 260 15.00 17.84 -10.90
N ALA A 261 15.67 18.86 -11.43
CA ALA A 261 17.11 19.05 -11.25
C ALA A 261 17.47 19.25 -9.76
N VAL A 262 16.73 20.10 -9.04
CA VAL A 262 16.95 20.36 -7.60
C VAL A 262 16.66 19.12 -6.77
N ALA A 263 15.57 18.40 -7.06
CA ALA A 263 15.22 17.16 -6.37
C ALA A 263 16.26 16.05 -6.64
N ALA A 264 16.69 15.88 -7.89
CA ALA A 264 17.70 14.90 -8.21
C ALA A 264 19.06 15.20 -7.55
N ARG A 265 19.47 16.48 -7.53
CA ARG A 265 20.69 16.95 -6.87
C ARG A 265 20.66 16.72 -5.36
N SER A 266 19.53 17.04 -4.71
CA SER A 266 19.37 16.88 -3.26
C SER A 266 19.37 15.41 -2.86
N TYR A 267 18.69 14.55 -3.61
CA TYR A 267 18.73 13.09 -3.42
C TYR A 267 20.18 12.58 -3.49
N ALA A 268 20.90 12.91 -4.55
CA ALA A 268 22.27 12.47 -4.77
C ALA A 268 23.22 12.90 -3.65
N TYR A 269 23.18 14.18 -3.25
CA TYR A 269 24.00 14.68 -2.14
C TYR A 269 23.62 14.05 -0.79
N SER A 270 22.34 13.76 -0.56
CA SER A 270 21.93 13.07 0.68
C SER A 270 22.57 11.68 0.78
N GLY A 271 22.72 10.97 -0.35
CA GLY A 271 23.44 9.69 -0.43
C GLY A 271 24.93 9.81 -0.10
N MET A 272 25.58 10.87 -0.60
CA MET A 272 27.00 11.16 -0.29
C MET A 272 27.24 11.43 1.21
N VAL A 273 26.29 12.08 1.88
CA VAL A 273 26.37 12.42 3.31
C VAL A 273 26.08 11.20 4.18
N ALA A 274 25.03 10.44 3.88
CA ALA A 274 24.63 9.28 4.67
C ALA A 274 25.55 8.07 4.47
N GLY A 275 26.18 7.95 3.29
CA GLY A 275 26.89 6.77 2.85
C GLY A 275 25.91 5.65 2.46
N TRP A 276 26.17 4.97 1.33
CA TRP A 276 25.30 3.85 0.92
C TRP A 276 25.51 2.63 1.84
N PRO A 277 24.45 2.06 2.44
CA PRO A 277 24.57 0.93 3.36
C PRO A 277 25.28 -0.26 2.71
N GLY A 278 26.34 -0.77 3.35
CA GLY A 278 27.12 -1.90 2.82
C GLY A 278 28.16 -1.55 1.74
N ALA A 279 28.25 -0.30 1.28
CA ALA A 279 29.30 0.12 0.34
C ALA A 279 30.60 0.60 1.02
N GLY A 280 30.62 0.77 2.35
CA GLY A 280 31.79 1.31 3.06
C GLY A 280 32.25 2.69 2.57
N GLY A 281 31.35 3.47 1.95
CA GLY A 281 31.67 4.76 1.34
C GLY A 281 32.35 4.68 -0.04
N THR A 282 32.30 3.53 -0.72
CA THR A 282 32.89 3.31 -2.06
C THR A 282 32.15 4.04 -3.17
N PHE A 283 30.83 4.08 -3.09
CA PHE A 283 29.94 4.78 -4.02
C PHE A 283 28.78 5.42 -3.24
N ASP A 284 28.15 6.41 -3.87
CA ASP A 284 27.15 7.28 -3.25
C ASP A 284 25.73 6.96 -3.74
N THR A 285 25.60 6.41 -4.94
CA THR A 285 24.32 6.03 -5.59
C THR A 285 24.52 4.91 -6.61
N CYS A 286 23.46 4.49 -7.29
CA CYS A 286 23.46 3.47 -8.34
C CYS A 286 22.72 3.95 -9.60
N ASP A 287 22.92 3.26 -10.71
CA ASP A 287 22.41 3.59 -12.06
C ASP A 287 20.98 3.07 -12.37
N THR A 288 20.31 2.45 -11.39
CA THR A 288 18.99 1.82 -11.56
C THR A 288 17.88 2.59 -10.86
N GLU A 289 16.62 2.17 -11.09
CA GLU A 289 15.42 2.68 -10.42
C GLU A 289 15.42 2.48 -8.89
N SER A 290 16.31 1.62 -8.37
CA SER A 290 16.54 1.52 -6.91
C SER A 290 17.17 2.79 -6.33
N CYS A 291 17.79 3.61 -7.18
CA CYS A 291 18.40 4.89 -6.84
C CYS A 291 17.81 6.00 -7.73
N GLN A 292 18.50 6.32 -8.84
CA GLN A 292 18.05 7.25 -9.87
C GLN A 292 18.49 6.68 -11.22
N VAL A 293 17.67 6.81 -12.25
CA VAL A 293 17.97 6.25 -13.57
C VAL A 293 19.10 7.06 -14.21
N TYR A 294 20.33 6.54 -14.17
CA TYR A 294 21.52 7.17 -14.74
C TYR A 294 22.05 6.36 -15.93
N ARG A 295 21.96 6.93 -17.14
CA ARG A 295 22.33 6.23 -18.38
C ARG A 295 23.58 6.78 -19.08
N GLY A 296 24.28 7.70 -18.43
CA GLY A 296 25.40 8.42 -19.04
C GLY A 296 24.94 9.50 -20.03
N ALA A 297 25.86 9.90 -20.91
CA ALA A 297 25.70 11.03 -21.83
C ALA A 297 25.17 10.64 -23.22
N ALA A 298 25.34 9.38 -23.65
CA ALA A 298 24.83 8.89 -24.93
C ALA A 298 24.67 7.36 -24.93
N GLU A 299 23.91 6.86 -25.91
CA GLU A 299 23.67 5.45 -26.19
C GLU A 299 23.98 5.18 -27.68
N GLY A 300 24.65 4.06 -28.01
CA GLY A 300 24.88 3.67 -29.40
C GLY A 300 26.08 2.74 -29.61
N ALA A 301 26.02 1.84 -30.60
CA ALA A 301 27.14 0.94 -30.90
C ALA A 301 28.43 1.72 -31.27
N PRO A 302 29.64 1.21 -30.97
CA PRO A 302 30.87 1.78 -31.50
C PRO A 302 30.79 1.72 -33.03
N GLY A 303 30.96 2.85 -33.71
CA GLY A 303 30.74 2.96 -35.16
C GLY A 303 29.28 2.92 -35.66
N GLY A 304 28.29 2.80 -34.77
CA GLY A 304 26.85 2.83 -35.09
C GLY A 304 26.18 4.19 -34.80
N THR A 305 24.85 4.23 -34.94
CA THR A 305 24.03 5.43 -34.67
C THR A 305 24.26 5.94 -33.25
N TRP A 306 24.65 7.21 -33.16
CA TRP A 306 24.88 7.93 -31.92
C TRP A 306 23.59 8.58 -31.44
N VAL A 307 23.11 8.22 -30.24
CA VAL A 307 21.89 8.80 -29.65
C VAL A 307 22.27 9.57 -28.38
N PRO A 308 22.27 10.91 -28.43
CA PRO A 308 22.41 11.76 -27.24
C PRO A 308 21.42 11.39 -26.13
N ALA A 309 21.90 11.33 -24.89
CA ALA A 309 21.08 11.21 -23.70
C ALA A 309 20.87 12.56 -22.97
N GLU A 310 21.55 13.62 -23.44
CA GLU A 310 21.48 14.99 -22.90
C GLU A 310 20.68 15.90 -23.84
N PHE A 311 19.92 16.84 -23.28
CA PHE A 311 19.01 17.72 -24.02
C PHE A 311 19.10 19.17 -23.54
N ASP A 312 18.96 20.13 -24.45
CA ASP A 312 19.07 21.58 -24.19
C ASP A 312 18.12 22.07 -23.09
N THR A 313 16.89 21.57 -23.08
CA THR A 313 15.86 21.94 -22.10
C THR A 313 16.24 21.51 -20.68
N THR A 314 16.71 20.27 -20.53
CA THR A 314 17.21 19.76 -19.24
C THR A 314 18.54 20.39 -18.86
N ASP A 315 19.44 20.63 -19.82
CA ASP A 315 20.70 21.34 -19.58
C ASP A 315 20.44 22.76 -19.04
N THR A 316 19.47 23.45 -19.61
CA THR A 316 19.04 24.79 -19.17
C THR A 316 18.45 24.75 -17.76
N ALA A 317 17.63 23.75 -17.44
CA ALA A 317 17.08 23.54 -16.10
C ALA A 317 18.16 23.23 -15.06
N ILE A 318 19.13 22.41 -15.41
CA ILE A 318 20.28 22.06 -14.56
C ILE A 318 21.12 23.32 -14.31
N ALA A 319 21.47 24.08 -15.35
CA ALA A 319 22.29 25.28 -15.25
C ALA A 319 21.61 26.42 -14.47
N SER A 320 20.32 26.67 -14.69
CA SER A 320 19.56 27.71 -13.96
C SER A 320 19.35 27.38 -12.48
N THR A 321 19.43 26.11 -12.10
CA THR A 321 19.31 25.64 -10.72
C THR A 321 20.65 25.19 -10.13
N ALA A 322 21.78 25.60 -10.71
CA ALA A 322 23.10 25.17 -10.28
C ALA A 322 23.28 25.33 -8.76
N ASN A 323 23.78 24.28 -8.12
CA ASN A 323 23.98 24.19 -6.66
C ASN A 323 22.71 24.27 -5.79
N ALA A 324 21.51 24.47 -6.33
CA ALA A 324 20.29 24.53 -5.52
C ALA A 324 19.90 23.15 -4.99
N VAL A 325 19.57 23.09 -3.69
CA VAL A 325 19.18 21.88 -2.95
C VAL A 325 18.07 22.17 -1.93
N ARG A 326 17.41 21.10 -1.45
CA ARG A 326 16.48 21.15 -0.30
C ARG A 326 17.18 20.65 0.95
N VAL A 327 16.98 21.34 2.07
CA VAL A 327 17.54 20.96 3.38
C VAL A 327 16.44 20.84 4.41
N LEU A 328 16.57 19.87 5.32
CA LEU A 328 15.59 19.65 6.38
C LEU A 328 15.52 20.85 7.33
N ASN A 329 14.32 21.19 7.81
CA ASN A 329 14.14 22.13 8.93
C ASN A 329 14.22 21.43 10.29
N SER A 330 14.86 20.27 10.33
CA SER A 330 15.06 19.44 11.51
C SER A 330 16.52 18.99 11.60
N THR A 331 16.85 18.42 12.75
CA THR A 331 18.14 17.79 13.01
C THR A 331 18.11 16.33 12.56
N TRP A 332 19.06 15.94 11.72
CA TRP A 332 19.28 14.55 11.33
C TRP A 332 20.72 14.17 11.63
N ASN A 333 20.94 13.01 12.26
CA ASN A 333 22.26 12.55 12.71
C ASN A 333 23.05 13.61 13.51
N GLY A 334 22.38 14.31 14.42
CA GLY A 334 22.98 15.35 15.27
C GLY A 334 23.26 16.69 14.58
N GLN A 335 22.89 16.86 13.30
CA GLN A 335 23.13 18.08 12.54
C GLN A 335 21.82 18.71 12.03
N PHE A 336 21.61 19.98 12.37
CA PHE A 336 20.47 20.76 11.86
C PHE A 336 20.72 21.17 10.41
N GLY A 337 19.74 20.96 9.52
CA GLY A 337 19.83 21.43 8.14
C GLY A 337 20.57 20.51 7.17
N SER A 338 20.54 19.19 7.39
CA SER A 338 21.08 18.23 6.43
C SER A 338 20.35 18.29 5.08
N ILE A 339 21.06 17.98 4.00
CA ILE A 339 20.45 17.89 2.66
C ILE A 339 19.39 16.78 2.68
N ALA A 340 18.19 17.13 2.24
CA ALA A 340 17.03 16.25 2.27
C ALA A 340 17.13 15.20 1.17
N ARG A 341 16.80 13.95 1.51
CA ARG A 341 16.61 12.88 0.52
C ARG A 341 15.27 13.08 -0.18
N THR A 342 15.27 13.93 -1.21
CA THR A 342 14.08 14.29 -2.00
C THR A 342 13.73 13.17 -2.97
N GLU A 343 13.00 12.18 -2.47
CA GLU A 343 12.41 11.13 -3.30
C GLU A 343 11.39 11.72 -4.29
N PHE A 344 11.16 11.02 -5.39
CA PHE A 344 10.17 11.38 -6.40
C PHE A 344 9.66 10.12 -7.10
N SER A 345 8.48 10.22 -7.71
CA SER A 345 7.83 9.11 -8.40
C SER A 345 7.19 9.57 -9.70
N SER A 346 6.97 8.65 -10.65
CA SER A 346 6.38 9.01 -11.93
C SER A 346 5.03 9.70 -11.78
N SER A 347 4.14 9.12 -10.97
CA SER A 347 2.83 9.69 -10.68
C SER A 347 2.41 9.38 -9.24
N THR A 348 1.84 10.38 -8.57
CA THR A 348 1.39 10.24 -7.17
C THR A 348 0.02 9.57 -7.06
N GLY A 349 -0.75 9.51 -8.15
CA GLY A 349 -2.14 9.05 -8.15
C GLY A 349 -3.11 10.10 -7.60
N GLY A 350 -2.68 11.37 -7.55
CA GLY A 350 -3.41 12.51 -7.00
C GLY A 350 -3.13 12.81 -5.52
N TRP A 351 -2.28 12.03 -4.84
CA TRP A 351 -1.91 12.27 -3.44
C TRP A 351 -0.55 11.64 -3.11
N THR A 352 0.34 12.37 -2.44
CA THR A 352 1.64 11.83 -2.01
C THR A 352 1.52 10.92 -0.79
N ALA A 353 2.27 9.83 -0.70
CA ALA A 353 2.21 8.86 0.40
C ALA A 353 2.52 9.44 1.80
N GLY A 354 3.22 10.58 1.87
CA GLY A 354 3.74 11.15 3.12
C GLY A 354 5.04 10.47 3.59
N GLY A 355 5.35 10.60 4.88
CA GLY A 355 6.56 10.06 5.51
C GLY A 355 7.53 11.17 5.90
N THR A 356 8.72 11.19 5.30
CA THR A 356 9.74 12.25 5.52
C THR A 356 9.18 13.64 5.22
N PHE A 357 8.39 13.74 4.16
CA PHE A 357 7.66 14.95 3.79
C PHE A 357 6.18 14.77 4.14
N PRO A 358 5.48 15.83 4.59
CA PRO A 358 4.04 15.78 4.80
C PRO A 358 3.31 15.31 3.54
N ALA A 359 2.23 14.56 3.71
CA ALA A 359 1.39 14.17 2.60
C ALA A 359 0.60 15.38 2.06
N VAL A 360 0.64 15.60 0.75
CA VAL A 360 -0.09 16.67 0.06
C VAL A 360 -0.97 16.13 -1.07
N VAL A 361 -2.05 16.85 -1.34
CA VAL A 361 -2.88 16.65 -2.53
C VAL A 361 -2.10 17.08 -3.76
N ASP A 362 -2.05 16.23 -4.78
CA ASP A 362 -1.34 16.50 -6.02
C ASP A 362 -2.34 16.71 -7.16
N GLN A 363 -2.82 17.95 -7.31
CA GLN A 363 -3.77 18.30 -8.37
C GLN A 363 -3.10 18.32 -9.75
N GLY A 364 -1.80 18.61 -9.80
CA GLY A 364 -1.03 18.61 -11.04
C GLY A 364 -0.95 17.21 -11.66
N ASP A 365 -1.06 16.14 -10.87
CA ASP A 365 -1.00 14.76 -11.36
C ASP A 365 -2.17 14.42 -12.32
N ALA A 366 -3.25 15.22 -12.29
CA ALA A 366 -4.37 15.16 -13.24
C ALA A 366 -4.08 15.83 -14.59
N THR A 367 -2.84 15.78 -15.06
CA THR A 367 -2.41 16.37 -16.33
C THR A 367 -2.79 15.50 -17.53
N PRO A 368 -3.40 16.08 -18.59
CA PRO A 368 -3.63 15.37 -19.85
C PRO A 368 -2.34 14.75 -20.40
N GLY A 369 -2.32 13.42 -20.55
CA GLY A 369 -1.14 12.65 -20.95
C GLY A 369 -0.55 11.75 -19.85
N ASN A 370 -0.92 11.98 -18.59
CA ASN A 370 -0.56 11.07 -17.50
C ASN A 370 -1.41 9.78 -17.54
N THR A 371 -0.93 8.75 -18.24
CA THR A 371 -1.55 7.41 -18.27
C THR A 371 -1.33 6.61 -17.00
N ASN A 372 -0.61 7.17 -16.02
CA ASN A 372 -0.29 6.51 -14.76
C ASN A 372 -1.15 6.99 -13.61
N GLN A 373 -1.95 8.04 -13.78
CA GLN A 373 -2.84 8.55 -12.74
C GLN A 373 -3.81 7.45 -12.24
N THR A 374 -4.33 6.66 -13.18
CA THR A 374 -5.13 5.46 -12.93
C THR A 374 -4.66 4.33 -13.83
N TRP A 375 -4.71 3.09 -13.37
CA TRP A 375 -4.33 1.92 -14.14
C TRP A 375 -5.16 0.69 -13.74
N SER A 376 -5.16 -0.31 -14.61
CA SER A 376 -5.71 -1.63 -14.34
C SER A 376 -4.75 -2.70 -14.87
N THR A 377 -4.67 -3.82 -14.17
CA THR A 377 -3.93 -5.01 -14.59
C THR A 377 -4.62 -6.27 -14.09
N THR A 378 -4.13 -7.42 -14.51
CA THR A 378 -4.53 -8.71 -13.99
C THR A 378 -3.34 -9.39 -13.34
N VAL A 379 -3.56 -10.01 -12.18
CA VAL A 379 -2.60 -10.92 -11.55
C VAL A 379 -3.17 -12.34 -11.58
N ASN A 380 -2.32 -13.30 -11.92
CA ASN A 380 -2.72 -14.71 -11.88
C ASN A 380 -2.74 -15.23 -10.44
N ARG A 381 -3.81 -15.93 -10.07
CA ARG A 381 -3.95 -16.60 -8.76
C ARG A 381 -2.77 -17.51 -8.46
N SER A 382 -2.33 -18.29 -9.45
CA SER A 382 -1.19 -19.21 -9.31
C SER A 382 0.12 -18.49 -8.93
N THR A 383 0.33 -17.25 -9.38
CA THR A 383 1.47 -16.42 -8.96
C THR A 383 1.37 -16.05 -7.48
N ILE A 384 0.19 -15.64 -7.01
CA ILE A 384 -0.04 -15.33 -5.59
C ILE A 384 0.14 -16.59 -4.73
N GLU A 385 -0.39 -17.73 -5.16
CA GLU A 385 -0.26 -19.01 -4.45
C GLU A 385 1.20 -19.46 -4.36
N ALA A 386 1.98 -19.30 -5.44
CA ALA A 386 3.41 -19.65 -5.45
C ALA A 386 4.24 -18.81 -4.47
N ILE A 387 3.92 -17.52 -4.32
CA ILE A 387 4.68 -16.60 -3.46
C ILE A 387 4.22 -16.71 -2.00
N TYR A 388 2.91 -16.73 -1.75
CA TYR A 388 2.36 -16.46 -0.42
C TYR A 388 1.66 -17.64 0.25
N SER A 389 1.28 -18.70 -0.48
CA SER A 389 0.47 -19.77 0.14
C SER A 389 1.23 -20.45 1.28
N GLY A 390 2.54 -20.65 1.15
CA GLY A 390 3.36 -21.38 2.12
C GLY A 390 2.79 -22.77 2.44
N GLY A 391 2.18 -23.45 1.46
CA GLY A 391 1.56 -24.76 1.63
C GLY A 391 0.09 -24.74 2.13
N ARG A 392 -0.53 -23.55 2.28
CA ARG A 392 -1.93 -23.42 2.71
C ARG A 392 -2.96 -23.74 1.61
N GLY A 393 -2.52 -24.18 0.44
CA GLY A 393 -3.39 -24.56 -0.67
C GLY A 393 -3.91 -23.36 -1.47
N GLN A 394 -5.10 -23.52 -2.04
CA GLN A 394 -5.65 -22.57 -3.02
C GLN A 394 -6.13 -21.26 -2.38
N LEU A 395 -6.02 -20.17 -3.14
CA LEU A 395 -6.49 -18.85 -2.73
C LEU A 395 -8.02 -18.77 -2.84
N LEU A 396 -8.64 -18.41 -1.73
CA LEU A 396 -10.07 -18.24 -1.56
C LEU A 396 -10.47 -16.76 -1.72
N ASP A 397 -9.71 -15.83 -1.16
CA ASP A 397 -10.06 -14.40 -1.26
C ASP A 397 -8.84 -13.49 -1.15
N LEU A 398 -8.94 -12.28 -1.72
CA LEU A 398 -7.90 -11.27 -1.75
C LEU A 398 -8.49 -9.89 -1.44
N CYS A 399 -8.15 -9.35 -0.28
CA CYS A 399 -8.76 -8.14 0.25
C CYS A 399 -7.74 -7.09 0.69
N VAL A 400 -7.95 -5.85 0.29
CA VAL A 400 -7.32 -4.70 0.96
C VAL A 400 -8.05 -4.45 2.28
N VAL A 401 -7.34 -4.59 3.40
CA VAL A 401 -7.89 -4.44 4.76
C VAL A 401 -7.29 -3.27 5.53
N GLY A 402 -6.22 -2.67 5.02
CA GLY A 402 -5.59 -1.49 5.60
C GLY A 402 -5.22 -0.47 4.53
N ARG A 403 -5.47 0.82 4.82
CA ARG A 403 -5.06 1.94 3.99
C ARG A 403 -4.56 3.11 4.84
N ASN A 404 -3.80 4.02 4.22
CA ASN A 404 -3.24 5.19 4.90
C ASN A 404 -4.24 6.35 5.10
N GLY A 405 -5.45 6.28 4.53
CA GLY A 405 -6.51 7.28 4.69
C GLY A 405 -6.41 8.50 3.78
N LEU A 406 -5.54 8.47 2.76
CA LEU A 406 -5.20 9.65 1.95
C LEU A 406 -5.67 9.53 0.49
N GLY A 407 -6.68 10.32 0.12
CA GLY A 407 -7.21 10.39 -1.25
C GLY A 407 -8.31 9.37 -1.55
N ALA A 408 -8.59 9.16 -2.83
CA ALA A 408 -9.61 8.22 -3.31
C ALA A 408 -9.42 6.80 -2.76
N ASP A 409 -10.52 6.07 -2.60
CA ASP A 409 -10.57 4.70 -2.09
C ASP A 409 -10.01 4.53 -0.66
N GLY A 410 -9.69 5.62 0.05
CA GLY A 410 -8.98 5.61 1.33
C GLY A 410 -7.45 5.55 1.19
N GLY A 411 -6.91 5.68 -0.03
CA GLY A 411 -5.49 5.85 -0.29
C GLY A 411 -4.67 4.56 -0.48
N ARG A 412 -3.36 4.70 -0.29
CA ARG A 412 -2.37 3.62 -0.46
C ARG A 412 -2.61 2.49 0.53
N VAL A 413 -2.42 1.26 0.05
CA VAL A 413 -2.63 0.02 0.79
C VAL A 413 -1.52 -0.14 1.82
N THR A 414 -1.90 -0.26 3.09
CA THR A 414 -0.97 -0.63 4.16
C THR A 414 -1.00 -2.13 4.43
N THR A 415 -2.12 -2.80 4.18
CA THR A 415 -2.25 -4.24 4.39
C THR A 415 -3.19 -4.90 3.39
N VAL A 416 -2.70 -5.96 2.76
CA VAL A 416 -3.48 -6.91 1.96
C VAL A 416 -3.65 -8.20 2.76
N ARG A 417 -4.87 -8.70 2.85
CA ARG A 417 -5.23 -10.00 3.43
C ARG A 417 -5.52 -10.99 2.30
N MET A 418 -4.76 -12.08 2.28
CA MET A 418 -4.95 -13.23 1.41
C MET A 418 -5.49 -14.39 2.23
N THR A 419 -6.66 -14.89 1.89
CA THR A 419 -7.25 -16.06 2.55
C THR A 419 -7.10 -17.27 1.64
N PHE A 420 -6.40 -18.29 2.12
CA PHE A 420 -6.23 -19.60 1.48
C PHE A 420 -7.10 -20.64 2.17
N VAL A 421 -7.20 -21.85 1.63
CA VAL A 421 -7.91 -22.98 2.27
C VAL A 421 -7.38 -23.25 3.69
N GLY A 422 -6.06 -23.34 3.84
CA GLY A 422 -5.39 -23.69 5.09
C GLY A 422 -4.99 -22.53 5.98
N GLY A 423 -5.41 -21.30 5.68
CA GLY A 423 -5.15 -20.15 6.56
C GLY A 423 -5.09 -18.80 5.85
N THR A 424 -4.79 -17.75 6.60
CA THR A 424 -4.71 -16.37 6.12
C THR A 424 -3.27 -15.83 6.22
N VAL A 425 -2.89 -14.99 5.27
CA VAL A 425 -1.63 -14.23 5.27
C VAL A 425 -1.97 -12.74 5.11
N ASN A 426 -1.35 -11.91 5.94
CA ASN A 426 -1.38 -10.45 5.77
C ASN A 426 -0.01 -10.01 5.25
N GLU A 427 0.00 -9.15 4.23
CA GLU A 427 1.20 -8.63 3.59
C GLU A 427 1.13 -7.10 3.51
N ALA A 428 2.29 -6.44 3.57
CA ALA A 428 2.35 -5.00 3.36
C ALA A 428 2.03 -4.66 1.90
N GLY A 429 1.33 -3.54 1.67
CA GLY A 429 0.92 -3.15 0.31
C GLY A 429 2.10 -2.91 -0.65
N ASP A 430 3.19 -2.33 -0.16
CA ASP A 430 4.39 -2.09 -0.99
C ASP A 430 5.15 -3.39 -1.30
N ASP A 431 5.24 -4.33 -0.35
CA ASP A 431 5.83 -5.65 -0.60
C ASP A 431 5.00 -6.44 -1.61
N PHE A 432 3.67 -6.43 -1.46
CA PHE A 432 2.75 -7.05 -2.41
C PHE A 432 2.90 -6.45 -3.82
N ARG A 433 3.01 -5.12 -3.90
CA ARG A 433 3.28 -4.40 -5.15
C ARG A 433 4.59 -4.86 -5.79
N TRP A 434 5.69 -4.90 -5.03
CA TRP A 434 7.01 -5.28 -5.56
C TRP A 434 7.04 -6.72 -6.08
N GLN A 435 6.52 -7.66 -5.30
CA GLN A 435 6.52 -9.09 -5.65
C GLN A 435 5.68 -9.39 -6.90
N LEU A 436 4.64 -8.59 -7.16
CA LEU A 436 3.72 -8.79 -8.29
C LEU A 436 3.93 -7.80 -9.44
N GLY A 437 4.94 -6.91 -9.34
CA GLY A 437 5.24 -5.93 -10.38
C GLY A 437 4.14 -4.90 -10.60
N LEU A 438 3.39 -4.53 -9.55
CA LEU A 438 2.36 -3.49 -9.65
C LEU A 438 2.99 -2.10 -9.73
N LYS A 439 2.32 -1.16 -10.42
CA LYS A 439 2.83 0.20 -10.59
C LYS A 439 3.01 0.95 -9.26
N SER A 440 2.10 0.74 -8.31
CA SER A 440 2.10 1.41 -6.99
C SER A 440 1.44 0.53 -5.93
N ASP A 441 1.62 0.91 -4.66
CA ASP A 441 0.88 0.39 -3.51
C ASP A 441 -0.51 1.03 -3.37
N TRP A 442 -0.95 1.85 -4.33
CA TRP A 442 -2.32 2.37 -4.39
C TRP A 442 -3.15 1.53 -5.35
N PHE A 443 -3.74 0.46 -4.84
CA PHE A 443 -4.60 -0.42 -5.61
C PHE A 443 -5.83 -0.89 -4.83
N SER A 444 -6.73 -1.53 -5.56
CA SER A 444 -7.95 -2.16 -5.08
C SER A 444 -8.07 -3.55 -5.70
N THR A 445 -8.61 -4.48 -4.92
CA THR A 445 -8.84 -5.87 -5.31
C THR A 445 -10.35 -6.14 -5.33
N PRO A 446 -10.82 -7.21 -6.00
CA PRO A 446 -12.26 -7.48 -6.12
C PRO A 446 -12.94 -7.69 -4.76
N CYS A 447 -12.24 -8.35 -3.81
CA CYS A 447 -12.64 -8.56 -2.41
C CYS A 447 -14.16 -8.64 -2.19
N GLY A 448 -14.77 -9.75 -2.60
CA GLY A 448 -16.22 -9.95 -2.46
C GLY A 448 -16.59 -10.58 -1.12
N VAL A 449 -16.13 -11.82 -0.91
CA VAL A 449 -16.52 -12.63 0.26
C VAL A 449 -16.00 -12.02 1.56
N GLY A 450 -14.73 -11.62 1.61
CA GLY A 450 -14.10 -11.04 2.78
C GLY A 450 -14.70 -9.70 3.18
N ARG A 451 -15.14 -8.89 2.22
CA ARG A 451 -15.85 -7.64 2.48
C ARG A 451 -17.23 -7.88 3.09
N TYR A 452 -17.97 -8.84 2.54
CA TYR A 452 -19.23 -9.29 3.14
C TYR A 452 -19.02 -9.77 4.59
N ILE A 453 -17.99 -10.60 4.81
CA ILE A 453 -17.64 -11.12 6.14
C ILE A 453 -17.30 -10.00 7.10
N ASP A 454 -16.39 -9.09 6.72
CA ASP A 454 -15.97 -8.00 7.60
C ASP A 454 -17.14 -7.08 7.93
N ARG A 455 -18.02 -6.79 6.96
CA ARG A 455 -19.19 -5.94 7.20
C ARG A 455 -20.19 -6.59 8.13
N VAL A 456 -20.49 -7.88 7.95
CA VAL A 456 -21.38 -8.62 8.84
C VAL A 456 -20.76 -8.77 10.22
N ALA A 457 -19.48 -9.11 10.32
CA ALA A 457 -18.78 -9.16 11.60
C ALA A 457 -18.84 -7.81 12.33
N GLN A 458 -18.66 -6.69 11.61
CA GLN A 458 -18.75 -5.35 12.18
C GLN A 458 -20.16 -5.02 12.69
N ILE A 459 -21.21 -5.45 11.99
CA ILE A 459 -22.60 -5.27 12.43
C ILE A 459 -22.85 -6.00 13.75
N PHE A 460 -22.37 -7.24 13.90
CA PHE A 460 -22.65 -8.08 15.06
C PHE A 460 -21.69 -7.87 16.24
N THR A 461 -20.46 -7.45 15.98
CA THR A 461 -19.39 -7.43 17.01
C THR A 461 -18.72 -6.07 17.17
N GLY A 462 -18.99 -5.13 16.26
CA GLY A 462 -18.25 -3.86 16.16
C GLY A 462 -16.83 -4.01 15.60
N GLN A 463 -16.38 -5.23 15.28
CA GLN A 463 -15.03 -5.52 14.80
C GLN A 463 -15.06 -6.26 13.46
N THR A 464 -13.99 -6.11 12.67
CA THR A 464 -13.78 -6.90 11.44
C THR A 464 -13.18 -8.27 11.77
N ALA A 465 -13.13 -9.18 10.79
CA ALA A 465 -12.63 -10.53 11.03
C ALA A 465 -11.10 -10.54 11.24
N GLY A 466 -10.66 -11.11 12.37
CA GLY A 466 -9.26 -11.49 12.58
C GLY A 466 -8.80 -12.59 11.62
N PRO A 467 -7.50 -12.88 11.50
CA PRO A 467 -6.98 -13.77 10.45
C PRO A 467 -7.54 -15.20 10.48
N SER A 468 -7.69 -15.79 11.68
CA SER A 468 -8.21 -17.15 11.85
C SER A 468 -9.71 -17.24 11.59
N THR A 469 -10.49 -16.30 12.12
CA THR A 469 -11.94 -16.23 11.88
C THR A 469 -12.24 -15.91 10.41
N ALA A 470 -11.46 -15.04 9.78
CA ALA A 470 -11.56 -14.76 8.34
C ALA A 470 -11.40 -16.03 7.50
N ASN A 471 -10.40 -16.89 7.78
CA ASN A 471 -10.23 -18.15 7.05
C ASN A 471 -11.43 -19.09 7.24
N ALA A 472 -11.87 -19.29 8.48
CA ALA A 472 -13.00 -20.17 8.78
C ALA A 472 -14.31 -19.66 8.13
N TRP A 473 -14.58 -18.37 8.23
CA TRP A 473 -15.79 -17.76 7.68
C TRP A 473 -15.77 -17.68 6.16
N THR A 474 -14.62 -17.37 5.53
CA THR A 474 -14.49 -17.40 4.06
C THR A 474 -14.75 -18.81 3.53
N SER A 475 -14.19 -19.84 4.18
CA SER A 475 -14.42 -21.24 3.83
C SER A 475 -15.91 -21.62 3.95
N ALA A 476 -16.57 -21.18 5.03
CA ALA A 476 -18.00 -21.41 5.24
C ALA A 476 -18.85 -20.71 4.17
N VAL A 477 -18.60 -19.43 3.88
CA VAL A 477 -19.37 -18.68 2.88
C VAL A 477 -19.17 -19.24 1.48
N GLN A 478 -17.95 -19.64 1.11
CA GLN A 478 -17.65 -20.19 -0.22
C GLN A 478 -18.18 -21.60 -0.46
N SER A 479 -18.39 -22.37 0.61
CA SER A 479 -19.11 -23.65 0.54
C SER A 479 -20.63 -23.50 0.57
N GLY A 480 -21.14 -22.25 0.52
CA GLY A 480 -22.56 -21.92 0.53
C GLY A 480 -23.18 -21.78 1.92
N ASN A 481 -22.41 -21.95 2.99
CA ASN A 481 -22.89 -21.92 4.37
C ASN A 481 -22.84 -20.51 5.00
N ARG A 482 -23.52 -19.53 4.36
CA ARG A 482 -23.71 -18.18 4.93
C ARG A 482 -24.51 -18.20 6.23
N ALA A 483 -25.50 -19.10 6.33
CA ALA A 483 -26.34 -19.23 7.50
C ALA A 483 -25.53 -19.64 8.75
N GLY A 484 -24.62 -20.60 8.62
CA GLY A 484 -23.74 -21.01 9.73
C GLY A 484 -22.82 -19.90 10.20
N PHE A 485 -22.22 -19.15 9.27
CA PHE A 485 -21.39 -17.98 9.58
C PHE A 485 -22.16 -16.92 10.37
N THR A 486 -23.28 -16.44 9.82
CA THR A 486 -24.09 -15.38 10.44
C THR A 486 -24.72 -15.82 11.76
N TYR A 487 -25.11 -17.10 11.87
CA TYR A 487 -25.60 -17.66 13.12
C TYR A 487 -24.53 -17.65 14.21
N SER A 488 -23.28 -18.04 13.88
CA SER A 488 -22.17 -18.01 14.84
C SER A 488 -21.92 -16.63 15.43
N LEU A 489 -22.17 -15.57 14.65
CA LEU A 489 -22.10 -14.18 15.10
C LEU A 489 -23.31 -13.79 15.94
N ALA A 490 -24.52 -14.18 15.51
CA ALA A 490 -25.75 -13.85 16.21
C ALA A 490 -25.87 -14.49 17.59
N VAL A 491 -25.18 -15.60 17.88
CA VAL A 491 -25.14 -16.21 19.22
C VAL A 491 -23.87 -15.90 20.00
N SER A 492 -23.03 -14.98 19.50
CA SER A 492 -21.80 -14.61 20.17
C SER A 492 -22.05 -13.72 21.39
N ASP A 493 -21.16 -13.80 22.39
CA ASP A 493 -21.16 -12.92 23.57
C ASP A 493 -21.07 -11.44 23.18
N ALA A 494 -20.39 -11.13 22.07
CA ALA A 494 -20.26 -9.78 21.56
C ALA A 494 -21.62 -9.21 21.14
N TRP A 495 -22.39 -9.97 20.34
CA TRP A 495 -23.72 -9.56 19.90
C TRP A 495 -24.73 -9.56 21.05
N ALA A 496 -24.72 -10.60 21.87
CA ALA A 496 -25.54 -10.68 23.07
C ALA A 496 -25.30 -9.46 23.97
N GLY A 497 -24.04 -9.12 24.21
CA GLY A 497 -23.67 -7.96 25.01
C GLY A 497 -24.11 -6.64 24.39
N TYR A 498 -24.01 -6.49 23.08
CA TYR A 498 -24.54 -5.32 22.37
C TYR A 498 -26.06 -5.19 22.56
N GLU A 499 -26.83 -6.26 22.38
CA GLU A 499 -28.29 -6.23 22.56
C GLU A 499 -28.68 -5.92 24.01
N ILE A 500 -27.93 -6.42 25.00
CA ILE A 500 -28.09 -6.05 26.41
C ILE A 500 -27.80 -4.57 26.63
N ASP A 501 -26.72 -4.03 26.07
CA ASP A 501 -26.40 -2.60 26.17
C ASP A 501 -27.53 -1.73 25.57
N GLN A 502 -28.11 -2.16 24.43
CA GLN A 502 -29.26 -1.49 23.82
C GLN A 502 -30.54 -1.61 24.68
N LEU A 503 -30.75 -2.72 25.39
CA LEU A 503 -31.87 -2.86 26.33
C LEU A 503 -31.71 -1.94 27.54
N TYR A 504 -30.52 -1.86 28.15
CA TYR A 504 -30.24 -0.91 29.24
C TYR A 504 -30.49 0.53 28.80
N GLN A 505 -30.01 0.90 27.61
CA GLN A 505 -30.21 2.25 27.09
C GLN A 505 -31.68 2.57 26.83
N ARG A 506 -32.45 1.65 26.22
CA ARG A 506 -33.87 1.87 25.91
C ARG A 506 -34.75 1.88 27.17
N VAL A 507 -34.58 0.91 28.05
CA VAL A 507 -35.44 0.72 29.23
C VAL A 507 -35.07 1.71 30.34
N PHE A 508 -33.78 1.84 30.65
CA PHE A 508 -33.30 2.61 31.80
C PHE A 508 -32.68 3.95 31.43
N GLY A 509 -32.26 4.17 30.18
CA GLY A 509 -31.66 5.43 29.74
C GLY A 509 -30.20 5.58 30.17
N ARG A 510 -29.53 4.48 30.50
CA ARG A 510 -28.15 4.42 30.97
C ARG A 510 -27.42 3.22 30.36
N PRO A 511 -26.08 3.24 30.27
CA PRO A 511 -25.32 2.05 29.89
C PRO A 511 -25.39 0.97 30.98
N ALA A 512 -25.19 -0.28 30.57
CA ALA A 512 -24.98 -1.39 31.49
C ALA A 512 -23.64 -1.24 32.22
N ASP A 513 -23.60 -1.55 33.51
CA ASP A 513 -22.31 -1.77 34.20
C ASP A 513 -21.73 -3.13 33.79
N ALA A 514 -20.42 -3.31 34.03
CA ALA A 514 -19.70 -4.49 33.57
C ALA A 514 -20.24 -5.80 34.17
N GLN A 515 -20.62 -5.81 35.45
CA GLN A 515 -21.17 -7.00 36.11
C GLN A 515 -22.57 -7.33 35.58
N GLY A 516 -23.45 -6.33 35.49
CA GLY A 516 -24.81 -6.50 34.97
C GLY A 516 -24.80 -6.99 33.54
N ARG A 517 -23.98 -6.39 32.68
CA ARG A 517 -23.79 -6.83 31.30
C ARG A 517 -23.34 -8.28 31.22
N ALA A 518 -22.31 -8.66 31.98
CA ALA A 518 -21.79 -10.03 32.00
C ALA A 518 -22.83 -11.05 32.49
N TYR A 519 -23.62 -10.70 33.51
CA TYR A 519 -24.69 -11.54 34.02
C TYR A 519 -25.73 -11.85 32.93
N TRP A 520 -26.24 -10.82 32.25
CA TRP A 520 -27.28 -11.01 31.23
C TRP A 520 -26.76 -11.71 29.96
N VAL A 521 -25.51 -11.45 29.57
CA VAL A 521 -24.86 -12.23 28.51
C VAL A 521 -24.78 -13.70 28.91
N GLY A 522 -24.39 -14.01 30.15
CA GLY A 522 -24.39 -15.37 30.68
C GLY A 522 -25.79 -16.02 30.66
N VAL A 523 -26.84 -15.26 30.97
CA VAL A 523 -28.23 -15.75 30.88
C VAL A 523 -28.59 -16.15 29.44
N LEU A 524 -28.25 -15.32 28.45
CA LEU A 524 -28.46 -15.63 27.03
C LEU A 524 -27.63 -16.84 26.57
N ALA A 525 -26.37 -16.93 27.01
CA ALA A 525 -25.49 -18.07 26.72
C ALA A 525 -26.02 -19.40 27.29
N ASN A 526 -26.83 -19.37 28.35
CA ASN A 526 -27.51 -20.54 28.92
C ASN A 526 -28.86 -20.87 28.23
N GLY A 527 -29.15 -20.25 27.08
CA GLY A 527 -30.30 -20.58 26.24
C GLY A 527 -31.57 -19.78 26.52
N ALA A 528 -31.52 -18.77 27.39
CA ALA A 528 -32.62 -17.81 27.51
C ALA A 528 -32.76 -17.00 26.21
N ARG A 529 -33.99 -16.63 25.85
CA ARG A 529 -34.18 -15.78 24.68
C ARG A 529 -34.01 -14.30 25.06
N LEU A 530 -33.56 -13.48 24.10
CA LEU A 530 -33.49 -12.03 24.28
C LEU A 530 -34.85 -11.44 24.65
N GLU A 531 -35.93 -12.02 24.14
CA GLU A 531 -37.28 -11.59 24.49
C GLU A 531 -37.59 -11.82 25.96
N ASP A 532 -37.19 -12.95 26.54
CA ASP A 532 -37.42 -13.25 27.96
C ASP A 532 -36.66 -12.27 28.86
N VAL A 533 -35.42 -11.94 28.49
CA VAL A 533 -34.62 -10.92 29.17
C VAL A 533 -35.29 -9.55 29.06
N ALA A 534 -35.76 -9.16 27.87
CA ALA A 534 -36.47 -7.91 27.67
C ALA A 534 -37.74 -7.84 28.55
N LEU A 535 -38.50 -8.93 28.68
CA LEU A 535 -39.65 -8.99 29.58
C LEU A 535 -39.25 -8.70 31.03
N TRP A 536 -38.13 -9.23 31.51
CA TRP A 536 -37.64 -8.96 32.87
C TRP A 536 -37.21 -7.50 33.06
N PHE A 537 -36.63 -6.88 32.05
CA PHE A 537 -36.27 -5.46 32.09
C PHE A 537 -37.52 -4.57 32.19
N TYR A 538 -38.47 -4.75 31.27
CA TYR A 538 -39.69 -3.94 31.20
C TYR A 538 -40.72 -4.25 32.30
N SER A 539 -40.58 -5.35 33.04
CA SER A 539 -41.47 -5.71 34.17
C SER A 539 -40.80 -5.59 35.53
N GLY A 540 -39.52 -5.22 35.57
CA GLY A 540 -38.71 -5.13 36.78
C GLY A 540 -39.08 -3.95 37.68
N ASP A 541 -38.60 -3.99 38.92
CA ASP A 541 -38.85 -2.95 39.92
C ASP A 541 -38.25 -1.60 39.55
N GLU A 542 -37.08 -1.58 38.90
CA GLU A 542 -36.44 -0.34 38.43
C GLU A 542 -37.31 0.37 37.39
N TYR A 543 -37.83 -0.36 36.40
CA TYR A 543 -38.71 0.21 35.37
C TYR A 543 -40.02 0.73 35.99
N TRP A 544 -40.63 -0.06 36.88
CA TRP A 544 -41.82 0.37 37.61
C TRP A 544 -41.60 1.65 38.43
N ALA A 545 -40.51 1.73 39.16
CA ALA A 545 -40.16 2.89 39.98
C ALA A 545 -39.91 4.13 39.11
N LYS A 546 -39.19 3.97 37.98
CA LYS A 546 -38.91 5.04 37.01
C LYS A 546 -40.19 5.64 36.43
N HIS A 547 -41.24 4.84 36.28
CA HIS A 547 -42.53 5.27 35.73
C HIS A 547 -43.58 5.56 36.80
N GLY A 548 -43.13 6.03 37.96
CA GLY A 548 -43.97 6.62 39.00
C GLY A 548 -44.64 5.61 39.93
N SER A 549 -44.25 4.34 39.89
CA SER A 549 -44.77 3.29 40.77
C SER A 549 -46.30 3.14 40.76
N THR A 550 -46.94 3.41 39.62
CA THR A 550 -48.39 3.27 39.45
C THR A 550 -48.71 2.42 38.22
N ALA A 551 -49.85 1.71 38.26
CA ALA A 551 -50.28 0.89 37.13
C ALA A 551 -50.49 1.74 35.86
N THR A 552 -51.01 2.97 36.03
CA THR A 552 -51.21 3.92 34.92
C THR A 552 -49.89 4.40 34.33
N GLY A 553 -48.92 4.79 35.17
CA GLY A 553 -47.60 5.23 34.71
C GLY A 553 -46.86 4.12 33.96
N PHE A 554 -46.88 2.90 34.51
CA PHE A 554 -46.30 1.71 33.88
C PHE A 554 -46.92 1.38 32.51
N VAL A 555 -48.26 1.34 32.42
CA VAL A 555 -48.93 1.04 31.15
C VAL A 555 -48.67 2.12 30.09
N ASN A 556 -48.71 3.40 30.47
CA ASN A 556 -48.38 4.50 29.56
C ASN A 556 -46.95 4.40 29.04
N ALA A 557 -46.00 4.04 29.90
CA ALA A 557 -44.60 3.84 29.52
C ALA A 557 -44.45 2.69 28.51
N LEU A 558 -45.12 1.55 28.72
CA LEU A 558 -45.08 0.45 27.75
C LEU A 558 -45.67 0.83 26.39
N TYR A 559 -46.73 1.64 26.34
CA TYR A 559 -47.26 2.17 25.07
C TYR A 559 -46.23 3.05 24.35
N GLN A 560 -45.52 3.90 25.09
CA GLN A 560 -44.47 4.70 24.49
C GLN A 560 -43.31 3.80 24.03
N ASP A 561 -42.69 3.08 24.96
CA ASP A 561 -41.37 2.50 24.76
C ASP A 561 -41.40 1.30 23.79
N LEU A 562 -42.52 0.56 23.74
CA LEU A 562 -42.66 -0.62 22.89
C LEU A 562 -43.48 -0.39 21.62
N LEU A 563 -44.39 0.59 21.63
CA LEU A 563 -45.33 0.83 20.52
C LEU A 563 -45.18 2.22 19.87
N HIS A 564 -44.31 3.08 20.42
CA HIS A 564 -44.01 4.44 19.94
C HIS A 564 -45.23 5.34 19.80
N ARG A 565 -46.24 5.16 20.66
CA ARG A 565 -47.46 5.98 20.67
C ARG A 565 -48.03 6.17 22.07
N GLN A 566 -48.95 7.12 22.20
CA GLN A 566 -49.70 7.26 23.44
C GLN A 566 -50.81 6.21 23.57
N ALA A 567 -51.09 5.83 24.81
CA ALA A 567 -52.19 4.95 25.15
C ALA A 567 -53.53 5.66 24.90
N ASP A 568 -54.43 5.02 24.16
CA ASP A 568 -55.83 5.43 24.14
C ASP A 568 -56.50 5.10 25.48
N ALA A 569 -57.59 5.80 25.79
CA ALA A 569 -58.26 5.67 27.09
C ALA A 569 -58.74 4.24 27.36
N SER A 570 -59.27 3.56 26.36
CA SER A 570 -59.81 2.20 26.48
C SER A 570 -58.71 1.17 26.71
N GLY A 571 -57.67 1.19 25.87
CA GLY A 571 -56.52 0.30 25.99
C GLY A 571 -55.78 0.46 27.32
N ARG A 572 -55.57 1.71 27.75
CA ARG A 572 -55.00 2.00 29.07
C ARG A 572 -55.83 1.43 30.20
N ASN A 573 -57.14 1.71 30.22
CA ASN A 573 -58.03 1.25 31.29
C ASN A 573 -58.09 -0.27 31.36
N TYR A 574 -58.06 -0.97 30.22
CA TYR A 574 -58.01 -2.42 30.16
C TYR A 574 -56.75 -2.97 30.84
N TRP A 575 -55.55 -2.52 30.43
CA TRP A 575 -54.30 -3.03 30.97
C TRP A 575 -54.08 -2.64 32.44
N VAL A 576 -54.49 -1.43 32.83
CA VAL A 576 -54.48 -0.99 34.23
C VAL A 576 -55.42 -1.85 35.08
N GLY A 577 -56.63 -2.13 34.56
CA GLY A 577 -57.60 -3.00 35.23
C GLY A 577 -57.06 -4.41 35.47
N MET A 578 -56.38 -5.00 34.47
CA MET A 578 -55.74 -6.31 34.60
C MET A 578 -54.67 -6.37 35.69
N LEU A 579 -53.89 -5.29 35.87
CA LEU A 579 -52.89 -5.16 36.93
C LEU A 579 -53.54 -5.00 38.31
N GLN A 580 -54.55 -4.13 38.41
CA GLN A 580 -55.21 -3.81 39.67
C GLN A 580 -56.08 -4.96 40.19
N SER A 581 -56.70 -5.73 39.29
CA SER A 581 -57.48 -6.92 39.66
C SER A 581 -56.59 -8.11 40.07
N GLY A 582 -55.28 -8.05 39.80
CA GLY A 582 -54.35 -9.17 39.95
C GLY A 582 -54.52 -10.27 38.90
N SER A 583 -55.34 -10.06 37.87
CA SER A 583 -55.54 -11.04 36.78
C SER A 583 -54.27 -11.24 35.96
N LEU A 584 -53.46 -10.18 35.79
CA LEU A 584 -52.10 -10.25 35.25
C LEU A 584 -51.15 -9.44 36.13
N GLY A 585 -49.97 -9.99 36.43
CA GLY A 585 -48.86 -9.23 37.00
C GLY A 585 -48.13 -8.39 35.94
N ARG A 586 -47.14 -7.57 36.36
CA ARG A 586 -46.32 -6.74 35.44
C ARG A 586 -45.74 -7.55 34.28
N VAL A 587 -45.20 -8.74 34.55
CA VAL A 587 -44.67 -9.66 33.52
C VAL A 587 -45.73 -10.01 32.48
N GLY A 588 -46.96 -10.32 32.91
CA GLY A 588 -48.06 -10.69 32.01
C GLY A 588 -48.53 -9.53 31.14
N VAL A 589 -48.62 -8.32 31.70
CA VAL A 589 -48.93 -7.12 30.92
C VAL A 589 -47.81 -6.80 29.93
N THR A 590 -46.55 -6.76 30.38
CA THR A 590 -45.39 -6.57 29.50
C THR A 590 -45.36 -7.59 28.37
N ALA A 591 -45.63 -8.87 28.65
CA ALA A 591 -45.69 -9.92 27.63
C ALA A 591 -46.77 -9.64 26.57
N GLY A 592 -47.93 -9.12 26.96
CA GLY A 592 -48.98 -8.70 26.04
C GLY A 592 -48.53 -7.60 25.08
N PHE A 593 -47.85 -6.57 25.58
CA PHE A 593 -47.29 -5.50 24.74
C PHE A 593 -46.17 -6.00 23.85
N TYR A 594 -45.23 -6.76 24.42
CA TYR A 594 -44.03 -7.20 23.72
C TYR A 594 -44.33 -8.21 22.60
N ALA A 595 -45.31 -9.10 22.80
CA ALA A 595 -45.77 -10.06 21.79
C ALA A 595 -46.73 -9.45 20.74
N SER A 596 -47.21 -8.22 20.96
CA SER A 596 -48.14 -7.56 20.04
C SER A 596 -47.54 -7.42 18.64
N ILE A 597 -48.40 -7.45 17.61
CA ILE A 597 -47.93 -7.30 16.23
C ILE A 597 -47.26 -5.93 15.99
N GLU A 598 -47.68 -4.91 16.72
CA GLU A 598 -47.14 -3.55 16.65
C GLU A 598 -45.69 -3.51 17.18
N SER A 599 -45.43 -4.06 18.37
CA SER A 599 -44.06 -4.22 18.90
C SER A 599 -43.18 -5.09 18.00
N ARG A 600 -43.71 -6.20 17.48
CA ARG A 600 -42.96 -7.07 16.56
C ARG A 600 -42.58 -6.35 15.27
N ARG A 601 -43.47 -5.54 14.72
CA ARG A 601 -43.19 -4.70 13.54
C ARG A 601 -42.08 -3.71 13.85
N ASP A 602 -42.11 -3.02 14.98
CA ASP A 602 -41.05 -2.08 15.35
C ASP A 602 -39.67 -2.77 15.40
N ARG A 603 -39.57 -3.90 16.11
CA ARG A 603 -38.34 -4.68 16.22
C ARG A 603 -37.83 -5.19 14.87
N VAL A 604 -38.71 -5.70 14.01
CA VAL A 604 -38.35 -6.08 12.63
C VAL A 604 -37.79 -4.89 11.86
N GLY A 605 -38.43 -3.71 11.96
CA GLY A 605 -37.96 -2.49 11.32
C GLY A 605 -36.55 -2.11 11.77
N SER A 606 -36.30 -2.14 13.08
CA SER A 606 -34.97 -1.88 13.66
C SER A 606 -33.92 -2.88 13.17
N LEU A 607 -34.25 -4.17 13.08
CA LEU A 607 -33.32 -5.21 12.61
C LEU A 607 -32.98 -5.05 11.12
N PHE A 608 -33.98 -4.75 10.29
CA PHE A 608 -33.76 -4.42 8.87
C PHE A 608 -32.86 -3.20 8.70
N GLN A 609 -33.12 -2.13 9.46
CA GLN A 609 -32.30 -0.92 9.38
C GLN A 609 -30.85 -1.19 9.81
N ARG A 610 -30.64 -2.01 10.84
CA ARG A 610 -29.31 -2.33 11.35
C ARG A 610 -28.53 -3.28 10.44
N VAL A 611 -29.18 -4.35 9.98
CA VAL A 611 -28.53 -5.44 9.23
C VAL A 611 -28.47 -5.18 7.74
N LEU A 612 -29.42 -4.44 7.18
CA LEU A 612 -29.50 -4.16 5.73
C LEU A 612 -29.42 -2.66 5.40
N GLY A 613 -29.51 -1.76 6.38
CA GLY A 613 -29.43 -0.32 6.15
C GLY A 613 -30.69 0.29 5.54
N ARG A 614 -31.84 -0.41 5.59
CA ARG A 614 -33.12 0.05 5.03
C ARG A 614 -34.30 -0.46 5.85
N ALA A 615 -35.47 0.13 5.66
CA ALA A 615 -36.73 -0.42 6.16
C ALA A 615 -37.21 -1.63 5.32
N PRO A 616 -37.99 -2.56 5.89
CA PRO A 616 -38.70 -3.59 5.13
C PRO A 616 -39.83 -2.96 4.30
N ASP A 617 -40.16 -3.55 3.15
CA ASP A 617 -41.40 -3.21 2.45
C ASP A 617 -42.63 -3.69 3.24
N ALA A 618 -43.84 -3.23 2.88
CA ALA A 618 -45.06 -3.53 3.63
C ALA A 618 -45.34 -5.04 3.76
N GLY A 619 -45.05 -5.83 2.71
CA GLY A 619 -45.24 -7.28 2.71
C GLY A 619 -44.22 -7.97 3.61
N GLY A 620 -42.94 -7.63 3.45
CA GLY A 620 -41.85 -8.13 4.29
C GLY A 620 -42.06 -7.78 5.76
N HIS A 621 -42.50 -6.57 6.06
CA HIS A 621 -42.73 -6.12 7.45
C HIS A 621 -43.81 -6.94 8.14
N ALA A 622 -44.92 -7.22 7.44
CA ALA A 622 -46.00 -8.06 7.97
C ALA A 622 -45.56 -9.52 8.12
N TYR A 623 -44.87 -10.08 7.12
CA TYR A 623 -44.38 -11.46 7.14
C TYR A 623 -43.42 -11.70 8.31
N TRP A 624 -42.36 -10.90 8.42
CA TRP A 624 -41.34 -11.08 9.45
C TRP A 624 -41.88 -10.81 10.86
N ALA A 625 -42.80 -9.86 11.02
CA ALA A 625 -43.46 -9.66 12.30
C ALA A 625 -44.30 -10.88 12.70
N GLY A 626 -44.91 -11.58 11.73
CA GLY A 626 -45.59 -12.86 11.92
C GLY A 626 -44.66 -13.99 12.39
N GLU A 627 -43.47 -14.09 11.80
CA GLU A 627 -42.47 -15.13 12.09
C GLU A 627 -41.67 -14.89 13.39
N LEU A 628 -41.56 -13.64 13.85
CA LEU A 628 -40.72 -13.27 14.97
C LEU A 628 -40.93 -14.07 16.27
N PRO A 629 -42.16 -14.47 16.68
CA PRO A 629 -42.34 -15.30 17.88
C PRO A 629 -41.64 -16.65 17.79
N ARG A 630 -41.61 -17.24 16.59
CA ARG A 630 -41.01 -18.54 16.31
C ARG A 630 -39.49 -18.44 16.18
N LEU A 631 -39.01 -17.43 15.45
CA LEU A 631 -37.58 -17.23 15.18
C LEU A 631 -36.85 -16.60 16.38
N GLY A 632 -37.39 -15.51 16.89
CA GLY A 632 -36.73 -14.59 17.80
C GLY A 632 -35.86 -13.54 17.09
N ASP A 633 -35.56 -12.46 17.81
CA ASP A 633 -34.89 -11.26 17.32
C ASP A 633 -33.46 -11.57 16.81
N MET A 634 -32.69 -12.33 17.58
CA MET A 634 -31.30 -12.69 17.25
C MET A 634 -31.23 -13.57 15.99
N TRP A 635 -32.18 -14.49 15.82
CA TRP A 635 -32.26 -15.33 14.64
C TRP A 635 -32.68 -14.56 13.41
N LEU A 636 -33.64 -13.64 13.52
CA LEU A 636 -34.00 -12.77 12.40
C LEU A 636 -32.79 -11.95 11.93
N ALA A 637 -31.98 -11.42 12.84
CA ALA A 637 -30.74 -10.72 12.49
C ALA A 637 -29.81 -11.61 11.64
N ALA A 638 -29.58 -12.86 12.06
CA ALA A 638 -28.78 -13.84 11.30
C ALA A 638 -29.37 -14.12 9.92
N TYR A 639 -30.69 -14.35 9.84
CA TYR A 639 -31.39 -14.60 8.57
C TYR A 639 -31.25 -13.43 7.58
N LEU A 640 -31.42 -12.20 8.06
CA LEU A 640 -31.24 -11.02 7.23
C LEU A 640 -29.79 -10.90 6.74
N ALA A 641 -28.81 -11.16 7.62
CA ALA A 641 -27.40 -11.11 7.27
C ALA A 641 -26.97 -12.24 6.30
N ALA A 642 -27.64 -13.40 6.34
CA ALA A 642 -27.36 -14.53 5.46
C ALA A 642 -27.98 -14.40 4.06
N SER A 643 -28.86 -13.40 3.87
CA SER A 643 -29.64 -13.22 2.65
C SER A 643 -28.79 -12.89 1.42
N ASP A 644 -29.35 -13.15 0.24
CA ASP A 644 -28.75 -12.72 -1.03
C ASP A 644 -28.62 -11.21 -1.15
N GLU A 645 -29.55 -10.46 -0.55
CA GLU A 645 -29.44 -9.01 -0.49
C GLU A 645 -28.22 -8.58 0.32
N ALA A 646 -28.05 -9.10 1.53
CA ALA A 646 -26.89 -8.76 2.37
C ALA A 646 -25.57 -9.12 1.68
N PHE A 647 -25.51 -10.30 1.05
CA PHE A 647 -24.33 -10.73 0.31
C PHE A 647 -24.04 -9.82 -0.88
N SER A 648 -25.04 -9.55 -1.73
CA SER A 648 -24.87 -8.67 -2.89
C SER A 648 -24.49 -7.25 -2.47
N ARG A 649 -25.13 -6.71 -1.44
CA ARG A 649 -24.88 -5.36 -0.91
C ARG A 649 -23.48 -5.21 -0.35
N TYR A 650 -22.98 -6.21 0.39
CA TYR A 650 -21.72 -6.10 1.11
C TYR A 650 -20.52 -6.74 0.43
N SER A 651 -20.72 -7.47 -0.67
CA SER A 651 -19.63 -7.94 -1.55
C SER A 651 -19.32 -6.97 -2.68
N ALA A 652 -20.16 -5.95 -2.91
CA ALA A 652 -19.94 -4.95 -3.95
C ALA A 652 -18.74 -4.02 -3.65
N PRO A 653 -17.96 -3.60 -4.68
CA PRO A 653 -16.77 -2.74 -4.58
C PRO A 653 -16.95 -1.36 -3.97
#